data_AF-A0A4Y7KCR1-F1
#
_entry.id   AF-A0A4Y7KCR1-F1
#
_cell.length_a   1.000
_cell.length_b   1.000
_cell.length_c   1.000
_cell.angle_alpha   90.00
_cell.angle_beta   90.00
_cell.angle_gamma   90.00
#
_symmetry.space_group_name_H-M   'P 1'
#
loop_
_entity.id
_entity.type
_entity.pdbx_description
1 polymer ?
#
loop_
_entity_poly.entity_id
_entity_poly.type
_entity_poly.pdbx_seq_one_letter_code
_entity_poly.pdbx_strand_id
1 'polypeptide(L)'
;MESSLTEIKQNSRSQNGMSSDTGTTCDDEVKLEELGRDSNFSDIEIEKREIVIDEEKNQEMKNENENHSVSNSDSVINGKTQVITGPLSQFPKPEAPPGFHKSPPNPEEQNGGRLERSQSLSNNFSMPTIGKFFRERSNSFSTAIYKGISSLKDNNNNNHGNSNGENPLSSDVTEIHLSGIEVIVQKNNNTTLNREIEFKGRISFFSRSNCRDCAAIRSFFREKGLRFVEISIDVYPLREKELIERTGKSSVPQVFFNEKLIGGLVSINSLRNEIELEKKVKELLDKRCPDNGPSIPVYGFDDDLGEEKMDQMIDIIRVLRQRLPIHDRLMRLKIVKNCFAGSEMVEALIQQLDCGRKKAVEIGKELARKHFIHHVFGQNDFEDGNHFYRFLEHEEFIPKSFNFRGSTNDCEPKTAIEVGDKLTKLMFAILESYASEDRRHLDYTGIRNSEEFRRYVNLTKDLQRVDILKLTNDEKLTFFMNLYNSMVIHAVARVGCPEGVIDRKAFYGDFQYIIGGYPYSLNIIKNGILRSNRRQPLSWTKPFGSGDKRLEVALPSVNPLIHFGLCNGTRSSPKVRFFSGQIIEAELRAAAREFFLGDALVVDVEKRTVYLSGIIKWFLVDFGQERDLLKWVIEYLDPTKAGPLAHLLNDEGPISIVYLRYDWSLNT
;
A
#
# COMPACT_ATOMS: atom_id res chain seq x y z
N MET A 1 66.13 23.67 -10.36
CA MET A 1 64.88 24.43 -10.13
C MET A 1 63.75 23.41 -9.94
N GLU A 2 63.41 22.96 -8.73
CA GLU A 2 63.62 23.54 -7.37
C GLU A 2 63.00 24.95 -7.24
N SER A 3 62.46 25.38 -6.10
CA SER A 3 62.52 24.90 -4.70
C SER A 3 61.13 24.59 -4.12
N SER A 4 60.89 23.75 -3.10
CA SER A 4 61.59 23.31 -1.86
C SER A 4 61.22 24.12 -0.60
N LEU A 5 61.12 23.39 0.53
CA LEU A 5 61.12 23.86 1.95
C LEU A 5 59.81 24.52 2.45
N THR A 6 59.46 24.47 3.76
CA THR A 6 60.26 24.06 4.94
C THR A 6 59.41 23.33 5.99
N GLU A 7 59.98 22.33 6.69
CA GLU A 7 59.55 21.94 8.05
C GLU A 7 59.99 22.98 9.09
N ILE A 8 59.57 22.85 10.36
CA ILE A 8 60.47 22.78 11.56
C ILE A 8 59.65 22.81 12.88
N LYS A 9 59.70 21.68 13.64
CA LYS A 9 60.06 21.51 15.08
C LYS A 9 59.38 22.38 16.18
N GLN A 10 59.20 21.97 17.45
CA GLN A 10 59.56 20.72 18.17
C GLN A 10 58.84 20.61 19.54
N ASN A 11 58.92 19.41 20.15
CA ASN A 11 58.93 19.13 21.61
C ASN A 11 57.63 19.33 22.44
N SER A 12 57.37 18.56 23.52
CA SER A 12 58.00 17.29 23.98
C SER A 12 57.23 16.57 25.11
N ARG A 13 57.35 15.23 25.15
CA ARG A 13 57.41 14.32 26.32
C ARG A 13 56.31 14.34 27.41
N SER A 14 55.43 13.35 27.32
CA SER A 14 55.29 12.20 28.25
C SER A 14 55.60 12.33 29.76
N GLN A 15 54.68 11.85 30.61
CA GLN A 15 55.01 11.07 31.82
C GLN A 15 53.88 10.07 32.18
N ASN A 16 54.19 9.08 33.04
CA ASN A 16 53.33 7.95 33.40
C ASN A 16 52.62 8.16 34.75
N GLY A 17 51.54 7.40 35.01
CA GLY A 17 50.94 7.26 36.35
C GLY A 17 49.94 6.10 36.45
N MET A 18 50.23 5.10 37.27
CA MET A 18 49.35 3.95 37.59
C MET A 18 48.72 4.10 38.99
N SER A 19 47.76 3.20 39.29
CA SER A 19 47.12 2.87 40.59
C SER A 19 45.80 3.60 40.89
N SER A 20 44.77 2.97 41.48
CA SER A 20 44.51 1.52 41.72
C SER A 20 43.05 1.26 42.14
N ASP A 21 42.63 -0.01 42.04
CA ASP A 21 41.48 -0.69 42.65
C ASP A 21 40.65 0.01 43.74
N THR A 22 39.32 0.04 43.55
CA THR A 22 38.30 -0.55 44.45
C THR A 22 36.88 -0.34 43.87
N GLY A 23 35.90 -1.23 44.04
CA GLY A 23 35.97 -2.56 44.65
C GLY A 23 34.81 -2.93 45.59
N THR A 24 33.54 -2.66 45.24
CA THR A 24 32.38 -3.13 46.03
C THR A 24 31.25 -3.61 45.12
N THR A 25 30.77 -4.83 45.36
CA THR A 25 29.51 -5.39 44.86
C THR A 25 28.41 -5.24 45.92
N CYS A 26 27.20 -4.87 45.51
CA CYS A 26 25.97 -5.25 46.21
C CYS A 26 24.93 -5.67 45.18
N ASP A 27 24.42 -6.89 45.31
CA ASP A 27 23.10 -7.24 44.79
C ASP A 27 22.02 -6.60 45.67
N ASP A 28 20.87 -6.29 45.10
CA ASP A 28 19.61 -6.27 45.85
C ASP A 28 18.47 -6.67 44.90
N GLU A 29 17.76 -7.73 45.28
CA GLU A 29 16.58 -8.25 44.60
C GLU A 29 15.30 -7.67 45.26
N VAL A 30 14.11 -8.12 44.86
CA VAL A 30 12.80 -7.74 45.49
C VAL A 30 12.37 -6.30 45.15
N LYS A 31 11.13 -5.98 44.75
CA LYS A 31 9.83 -6.69 44.85
C LYS A 31 8.99 -6.49 43.58
N LEU A 32 8.31 -7.54 43.13
CA LEU A 32 7.12 -7.44 42.27
C LEU A 32 5.89 -7.54 43.18
N GLU A 33 4.98 -6.56 43.11
CA GLU A 33 3.65 -6.67 43.73
C GLU A 33 2.61 -7.02 42.66
N GLU A 34 2.16 -8.27 42.69
CA GLU A 34 0.99 -8.70 41.92
C GLU A 34 -0.30 -8.25 42.63
N LEU A 35 -1.02 -7.29 42.04
CA LEU A 35 -2.44 -7.09 42.32
C LEU A 35 -3.26 -7.72 41.19
N GLY A 36 -3.91 -8.84 41.51
CA GLY A 36 -4.72 -9.59 40.57
C GLY A 36 -6.22 -9.48 40.85
N ARG A 37 -7.00 -9.70 39.78
CA ARG A 37 -8.49 -9.83 39.78
C ARG A 37 -9.23 -8.49 39.96
N ASP A 38 -10.47 -8.32 39.48
CA ASP A 38 -11.39 -9.31 38.90
C ASP A 38 -11.80 -9.02 37.44
N SER A 39 -12.38 -10.03 36.80
CA SER A 39 -12.96 -9.95 35.46
C SER A 39 -14.48 -10.06 35.50
N ASN A 40 -15.20 -9.23 34.74
CA ASN A 40 -16.53 -9.61 34.24
C ASN A 40 -16.91 -8.87 32.95
N PHE A 41 -17.79 -9.50 32.16
CA PHE A 41 -18.29 -9.01 30.88
C PHE A 41 -19.58 -8.18 31.05
N SER A 42 -19.83 -7.25 30.13
CA SER A 42 -21.06 -7.25 29.31
C SER A 42 -21.01 -6.17 28.23
N ASP A 43 -21.73 -6.42 27.13
CA ASP A 43 -22.02 -5.44 26.08
C ASP A 43 -23.00 -4.37 26.59
N ILE A 44 -22.88 -3.14 26.11
CA ILE A 44 -23.89 -2.09 26.30
C ILE A 44 -24.21 -1.45 24.95
N GLU A 45 -25.46 -1.61 24.51
CA GLU A 45 -26.03 -0.94 23.34
C GLU A 45 -26.36 0.54 23.66
N ILE A 46 -26.67 1.31 22.60
CA ILE A 46 -26.96 2.74 22.72
C ILE A 46 -28.41 2.93 23.16
N GLU A 47 -28.64 3.43 24.37
CA GLU A 47 -29.86 4.19 24.65
C GLU A 47 -29.64 5.37 25.61
N LYS A 48 -30.52 6.37 25.52
CA LYS A 48 -30.54 7.55 26.38
C LYS A 48 -31.55 7.33 27.51
N ARG A 49 -31.21 7.75 28.73
CA ARG A 49 -32.16 8.49 29.60
C ARG A 49 -31.48 9.19 30.76
N GLU A 50 -32.15 10.23 31.23
CA GLU A 50 -31.85 10.90 32.50
C GLU A 50 -32.28 10.01 33.68
N ILE A 51 -31.61 10.15 34.82
CA ILE A 51 -32.05 9.56 36.10
C ILE A 51 -32.06 10.69 37.13
N VAL A 52 -33.24 10.94 37.71
CA VAL A 52 -33.40 11.73 38.94
C VAL A 52 -33.11 10.80 40.12
N ILE A 53 -32.42 11.33 41.13
CA ILE A 53 -32.07 10.59 42.35
C ILE A 53 -33.29 10.59 43.29
N ASP A 54 -33.58 9.43 43.89
CA ASP A 54 -33.97 9.37 45.29
C ASP A 54 -33.49 8.04 45.91
N GLU A 55 -33.14 8.07 47.20
CA GLU A 55 -32.68 6.91 47.96
C GLU A 55 -33.82 6.28 48.76
N GLU A 56 -33.81 4.96 48.96
CA GLU A 56 -34.25 4.40 50.25
C GLU A 56 -33.55 3.07 50.57
N LYS A 57 -33.51 2.71 51.86
CA LYS A 57 -32.75 1.57 52.40
C LYS A 57 -33.69 0.50 52.95
N ASN A 58 -33.30 -0.77 52.81
CA ASN A 58 -33.16 -1.75 53.91
C ASN A 58 -32.66 -3.10 53.36
N GLN A 59 -31.74 -3.81 54.05
CA GLN A 59 -31.98 -4.88 55.04
C GLN A 59 -32.88 -6.03 54.49
N GLU A 60 -32.55 -7.33 54.66
CA GLU A 60 -31.50 -7.95 55.49
C GLU A 60 -31.13 -9.40 55.06
N MET A 61 -30.10 -9.95 55.73
CA MET A 61 -29.94 -11.34 56.22
C MET A 61 -30.95 -12.45 55.79
N LYS A 62 -30.57 -13.73 55.57
CA LYS A 62 -29.29 -14.45 55.80
C LYS A 62 -29.32 -15.89 55.22
N ASN A 63 -28.24 -16.63 55.47
CA ASN A 63 -28.15 -18.10 55.62
C ASN A 63 -28.26 -18.97 54.34
N GLU A 64 -27.71 -20.18 54.30
CA GLU A 64 -26.45 -20.77 54.84
C GLU A 64 -26.42 -22.27 54.45
N ASN A 65 -25.24 -22.89 54.52
CA ASN A 65 -25.03 -24.34 54.74
C ASN A 65 -25.44 -25.34 53.61
N GLU A 66 -24.71 -26.43 53.36
CA GLU A 66 -23.37 -26.86 53.81
C GLU A 66 -22.89 -28.09 52.99
N ASN A 67 -21.58 -28.38 53.03
CA ASN A 67 -20.96 -29.74 53.08
C ASN A 67 -21.25 -30.80 51.97
N HIS A 68 -20.35 -31.73 51.62
CA HIS A 68 -18.90 -31.84 51.88
C HIS A 68 -18.24 -32.78 50.85
N SER A 69 -17.01 -32.46 50.44
CA SER A 69 -15.82 -33.33 50.35
C SER A 69 -15.82 -34.71 49.61
N VAL A 70 -14.81 -34.87 48.73
CA VAL A 70 -13.70 -35.90 48.80
C VAL A 70 -14.03 -37.39 48.53
N SER A 71 -13.19 -38.21 47.87
CA SER A 71 -12.09 -38.03 46.88
C SER A 71 -11.66 -39.41 46.31
N ASN A 72 -10.70 -39.43 45.35
CA ASN A 72 -9.78 -40.57 45.06
C ASN A 72 -10.40 -41.88 44.47
N SER A 73 -9.67 -42.79 43.81
CA SER A 73 -8.36 -42.75 43.10
C SER A 73 -8.17 -44.02 42.23
N ASP A 74 -7.42 -43.90 41.12
CA ASP A 74 -6.55 -44.88 40.42
C ASP A 74 -6.91 -46.38 40.29
N SER A 75 -6.76 -46.93 39.07
CA SER A 75 -5.69 -47.91 38.70
C SER A 75 -5.98 -48.77 37.44
N VAL A 76 -4.96 -49.47 36.94
CA VAL A 76 -4.80 -50.07 35.58
C VAL A 76 -4.71 -51.62 35.65
N ILE A 77 -5.06 -52.39 34.59
CA ILE A 77 -4.36 -53.66 34.19
C ILE A 77 -4.86 -54.29 32.83
N ASN A 78 -4.04 -55.19 32.26
CA ASN A 78 -4.10 -55.83 30.92
C ASN A 78 -4.95 -57.14 30.80
N GLY A 79 -5.40 -57.48 29.58
CA GLY A 79 -4.85 -58.67 28.87
C GLY A 79 -5.73 -59.82 28.30
N LYS A 80 -5.61 -60.06 26.97
CA LYS A 80 -5.51 -61.38 26.25
C LYS A 80 -6.71 -62.38 26.17
N THR A 81 -7.15 -62.80 24.95
CA THR A 81 -6.88 -64.13 24.28
C THR A 81 -8.02 -65.16 24.48
N GLN A 82 -8.49 -66.11 23.61
CA GLN A 82 -8.45 -66.55 22.17
C GLN A 82 -9.60 -67.63 22.01
N VAL A 83 -10.02 -68.28 20.90
CA VAL A 83 -10.08 -68.17 19.41
C VAL A 83 -10.89 -69.41 18.88
N ILE A 84 -11.42 -69.47 17.63
CA ILE A 84 -11.67 -70.74 16.84
C ILE A 84 -12.02 -70.49 15.34
N THR A 85 -11.80 -71.52 14.51
CA THR A 85 -11.54 -71.63 13.04
C THR A 85 -12.71 -71.50 12.01
N GLY A 86 -12.34 -71.41 10.71
CA GLY A 86 -13.14 -71.75 9.50
C GLY A 86 -12.31 -72.52 8.44
N PRO A 87 -12.75 -72.67 7.14
CA PRO A 87 -11.99 -73.38 6.09
C PRO A 87 -11.60 -72.55 4.81
N LEU A 88 -10.89 -73.19 3.86
CA LEU A 88 -9.98 -72.64 2.80
C LEU A 88 -10.32 -73.14 1.35
N SER A 89 -9.69 -72.77 0.20
CA SER A 89 -9.02 -71.54 -0.35
C SER A 89 -8.36 -71.86 -1.74
N GLN A 90 -8.22 -70.93 -2.72
CA GLN A 90 -7.44 -71.16 -3.99
C GLN A 90 -6.91 -69.87 -4.70
N PHE A 91 -5.88 -69.99 -5.57
CA PHE A 91 -5.03 -68.95 -6.24
C PHE A 91 -4.35 -69.53 -7.54
N PRO A 92 -3.51 -68.86 -8.41
CA PRO A 92 -2.85 -67.52 -8.41
C PRO A 92 -2.89 -66.70 -9.77
N LYS A 93 -1.89 -65.81 -10.05
CA LYS A 93 -1.80 -64.72 -11.09
C LYS A 93 -1.11 -65.09 -12.44
N PRO A 94 -1.08 -64.22 -13.51
CA PRO A 94 0.08 -63.29 -13.76
C PRO A 94 -0.28 -61.92 -14.46
N GLU A 95 0.63 -61.32 -15.27
CA GLU A 95 0.73 -59.86 -15.63
C GLU A 95 0.58 -59.49 -17.15
N ALA A 96 0.75 -58.20 -17.50
CA ALA A 96 0.63 -57.55 -18.85
C ALA A 96 1.98 -57.57 -19.64
N PRO A 97 2.19 -57.00 -20.88
CA PRO A 97 1.52 -55.91 -21.66
C PRO A 97 1.22 -56.37 -23.15
N PRO A 98 1.47 -55.67 -24.30
CA PRO A 98 1.64 -54.23 -24.68
C PRO A 98 0.95 -53.75 -26.02
N GLY A 99 0.98 -52.43 -26.31
CA GLY A 99 1.51 -51.93 -27.60
C GLY A 99 0.62 -51.23 -28.68
N PHE A 100 1.15 -50.11 -29.22
CA PHE A 100 1.10 -49.61 -30.62
C PHE A 100 -0.21 -49.12 -31.33
N HIS A 101 -0.37 -47.79 -31.34
CA HIS A 101 -0.43 -46.89 -32.51
C HIS A 101 -1.50 -46.97 -33.64
N LYS A 102 -2.13 -45.78 -33.88
CA LYS A 102 -2.69 -45.24 -35.16
C LYS A 102 -4.01 -45.90 -35.65
N SER A 103 -5.00 -45.20 -36.22
CA SER A 103 -5.08 -43.82 -36.75
C SER A 103 -6.44 -43.14 -36.43
N PRO A 104 -6.55 -41.79 -36.50
CA PRO A 104 -7.81 -41.04 -36.67
C PRO A 104 -8.13 -40.90 -38.20
N PRO A 105 -9.08 -40.06 -38.70
CA PRO A 105 -10.00 -39.14 -38.01
C PRO A 105 -11.47 -39.15 -38.53
N ASN A 106 -12.31 -38.32 -37.88
CA ASN A 106 -13.43 -37.55 -38.46
C ASN A 106 -14.69 -38.26 -39.01
N PRO A 107 -15.81 -37.52 -39.17
CA PRO A 107 -16.28 -36.35 -38.40
C PRO A 107 -17.77 -36.50 -37.99
N GLU A 108 -18.42 -35.39 -37.65
CA GLU A 108 -19.89 -35.22 -37.64
C GLU A 108 -20.66 -36.01 -36.54
N GLU A 109 -21.75 -35.51 -35.94
CA GLU A 109 -22.35 -34.17 -36.00
C GLU A 109 -23.14 -33.83 -34.72
N GLN A 110 -23.48 -32.54 -34.56
CA GLN A 110 -24.66 -31.97 -33.90
C GLN A 110 -25.08 -32.38 -32.46
N ASN A 111 -25.52 -31.35 -31.72
CA ASN A 111 -26.60 -31.35 -30.71
C ASN A 111 -26.57 -32.41 -29.57
N GLY A 112 -26.63 -32.05 -28.30
CA GLY A 112 -27.23 -30.84 -27.71
C GLY A 112 -28.33 -31.27 -26.74
N GLY A 113 -28.04 -31.26 -25.43
CA GLY A 113 -28.88 -31.95 -24.45
C GLY A 113 -28.74 -31.44 -23.02
N ARG A 114 -29.02 -30.15 -22.78
CA ARG A 114 -29.19 -29.63 -21.42
C ARG A 114 -30.48 -30.20 -20.82
N LEU A 115 -30.35 -31.12 -19.87
CA LEU A 115 -31.45 -31.58 -19.03
C LEU A 115 -31.10 -31.35 -17.56
N GLU A 116 -31.50 -30.20 -17.04
CA GLU A 116 -31.75 -30.07 -15.60
C GLU A 116 -33.01 -30.85 -15.24
N ARG A 117 -33.03 -31.48 -14.06
CA ARG A 117 -34.29 -31.97 -13.49
C ARG A 117 -34.34 -31.86 -11.97
N SER A 118 -35.39 -31.19 -11.52
CA SER A 118 -36.11 -31.39 -10.24
C SER A 118 -35.29 -31.56 -8.97
N GLN A 119 -35.37 -30.54 -8.11
CA GLN A 119 -35.28 -30.72 -6.66
C GLN A 119 -36.38 -31.69 -6.17
N SER A 120 -36.11 -32.42 -5.10
CA SER A 120 -37.12 -32.94 -4.17
C SER A 120 -36.63 -32.75 -2.73
N LEU A 121 -37.56 -32.45 -1.82
CA LEU A 121 -37.25 -31.99 -0.46
C LEU A 121 -37.33 -33.14 0.56
N SER A 122 -36.37 -33.17 1.49
CA SER A 122 -36.52 -33.81 2.81
C SER A 122 -35.63 -33.10 3.83
N ASN A 123 -36.13 -32.93 5.05
CA ASN A 123 -35.53 -32.05 6.07
C ASN A 123 -34.26 -32.62 6.70
N ASN A 124 -33.29 -31.74 6.99
CA ASN A 124 -32.14 -32.03 7.86
C ASN A 124 -32.11 -31.00 9.00
N PHE A 125 -32.18 -31.45 10.26
CA PHE A 125 -31.65 -30.69 11.39
C PHE A 125 -30.12 -30.80 11.36
N SER A 126 -29.40 -29.68 11.46
CA SER A 126 -27.94 -29.65 11.32
C SER A 126 -27.33 -28.51 12.15
N MET A 127 -26.27 -28.83 12.92
CA MET A 127 -25.41 -27.80 13.51
C MET A 127 -24.58 -27.11 12.41
N PRO A 128 -24.50 -25.77 12.36
CA PRO A 128 -23.74 -25.08 11.33
C PRO A 128 -22.22 -25.13 11.61
N THR A 129 -21.51 -25.96 10.83
CA THR A 129 -20.05 -26.08 10.90
C THR A 129 -19.33 -24.77 10.52
N ILE A 130 -18.47 -24.27 11.41
CA ILE A 130 -17.65 -23.04 11.24
C ILE A 130 -16.84 -23.02 9.92
N GLY A 131 -16.51 -24.18 9.35
CA GLY A 131 -15.78 -24.30 8.08
C GLY A 131 -16.47 -23.68 6.85
N LYS A 132 -17.78 -23.39 6.88
CA LYS A 132 -18.47 -22.78 5.73
C LYS A 132 -18.17 -21.28 5.58
N PHE A 133 -18.07 -20.56 6.71
CA PHE A 133 -17.92 -19.09 6.76
C PHE A 133 -16.63 -18.58 6.06
N PHE A 134 -15.55 -19.38 6.09
CA PHE A 134 -14.30 -19.03 5.43
C PHE A 134 -14.32 -19.23 3.91
N ARG A 135 -15.18 -20.11 3.39
CA ARG A 135 -15.28 -20.43 1.95
C ARG A 135 -16.17 -19.46 1.17
N GLU A 136 -17.09 -18.78 1.85
CA GLU A 136 -17.90 -17.71 1.25
C GLU A 136 -17.13 -16.38 1.22
N ARG A 137 -16.20 -16.15 2.16
CA ARG A 137 -15.40 -14.92 2.25
C ARG A 137 -14.40 -14.73 1.09
N SER A 138 -13.86 -15.81 0.52
CA SER A 138 -13.05 -15.72 -0.72
C SER A 138 -13.89 -15.27 -1.92
N ASN A 139 -15.17 -15.63 -1.95
CA ASN A 139 -16.04 -15.35 -3.09
C ASN A 139 -16.47 -13.89 -3.12
N SER A 140 -16.66 -13.23 -1.97
CA SER A 140 -17.01 -11.80 -1.90
C SER A 140 -16.02 -10.91 -2.68
N PHE A 141 -14.71 -11.14 -2.50
CA PHE A 141 -13.67 -10.40 -3.22
C PHE A 141 -13.70 -10.69 -4.73
N SER A 142 -13.98 -11.95 -5.12
CA SER A 142 -14.20 -12.33 -6.52
C SER A 142 -15.48 -11.73 -7.12
N THR A 143 -16.53 -11.49 -6.33
CA THR A 143 -17.78 -10.85 -6.77
C THR A 143 -17.56 -9.36 -7.10
N ALA A 144 -16.72 -8.66 -6.33
CA ALA A 144 -16.29 -7.30 -6.66
C ALA A 144 -15.55 -7.24 -8.01
N ILE A 145 -14.70 -8.24 -8.30
CA ILE A 145 -14.01 -8.37 -9.59
C ILE A 145 -15.01 -8.64 -10.73
N TYR A 146 -16.00 -9.53 -10.52
CA TYR A 146 -17.01 -9.86 -11.54
C TYR A 146 -17.89 -8.67 -11.94
N LYS A 147 -18.30 -7.82 -10.98
CA LYS A 147 -19.10 -6.61 -11.27
C LYS A 147 -18.37 -5.64 -12.21
N GLY A 148 -17.04 -5.58 -12.16
CA GLY A 148 -16.23 -4.74 -13.06
C GLY A 148 -16.13 -5.26 -14.50
N ILE A 149 -16.45 -6.53 -14.77
CA ILE A 149 -16.30 -7.16 -16.08
C ILE A 149 -17.66 -7.28 -16.79
N SER A 150 -18.75 -7.49 -16.04
CA SER A 150 -20.09 -7.68 -16.62
C SER A 150 -20.68 -6.42 -17.29
N SER A 151 -20.11 -5.24 -17.04
CA SER A 151 -20.55 -3.96 -17.65
C SER A 151 -20.08 -3.75 -19.10
N LEU A 152 -19.34 -4.70 -19.68
CA LEU A 152 -18.61 -4.54 -20.95
C LEU A 152 -18.98 -5.57 -22.02
N LYS A 153 -20.12 -6.28 -21.88
CA LYS A 153 -20.51 -7.36 -22.80
C LYS A 153 -21.98 -7.42 -23.26
N ASP A 154 -22.72 -6.32 -23.11
CA ASP A 154 -24.08 -6.16 -23.66
C ASP A 154 -24.17 -4.93 -24.57
N ASN A 155 -23.45 -4.96 -25.70
CA ASN A 155 -23.71 -4.12 -26.88
C ASN A 155 -22.84 -4.55 -28.08
N ASN A 156 -23.20 -5.66 -28.74
CA ASN A 156 -22.77 -5.93 -30.12
C ASN A 156 -23.59 -7.08 -30.74
N ASN A 157 -24.69 -6.74 -31.43
CA ASN A 157 -25.27 -7.54 -32.51
C ASN A 157 -26.42 -6.77 -33.19
N ASN A 158 -26.12 -6.13 -34.32
CA ASN A 158 -26.84 -6.26 -35.61
C ASN A 158 -26.37 -5.16 -36.57
N ASN A 159 -26.13 -5.51 -37.84
CA ASN A 159 -25.61 -4.60 -38.86
C ASN A 159 -26.00 -5.08 -40.27
N HIS A 160 -26.76 -4.29 -41.04
CA HIS A 160 -27.00 -4.45 -42.48
C HIS A 160 -27.82 -3.26 -43.05
N GLY A 161 -27.54 -2.79 -44.27
CA GLY A 161 -28.53 -2.03 -45.07
C GLY A 161 -28.10 -0.83 -45.93
N ASN A 162 -27.32 -1.05 -47.00
CA ASN A 162 -27.35 -0.32 -48.29
C ASN A 162 -27.45 1.24 -48.39
N SER A 163 -26.29 1.83 -48.75
CA SER A 163 -26.02 2.53 -50.04
C SER A 163 -26.71 3.86 -50.48
N ASN A 164 -25.83 4.81 -50.88
CA ASN A 164 -25.95 5.87 -51.90
C ASN A 164 -26.76 7.15 -51.60
N GLY A 165 -26.17 8.32 -51.89
CA GLY A 165 -26.93 9.55 -52.22
C GLY A 165 -26.42 10.89 -51.70
N GLU A 166 -25.34 11.41 -52.30
CA GLU A 166 -25.03 12.86 -52.45
C GLU A 166 -24.90 13.78 -51.21
N ASN A 167 -24.32 14.96 -51.44
CA ASN A 167 -24.01 16.02 -50.47
C ASN A 167 -24.30 17.35 -51.18
N PRO A 168 -24.93 18.38 -50.56
CA PRO A 168 -24.06 19.32 -49.85
C PRO A 168 -24.68 20.12 -48.67
N LEU A 169 -23.80 20.46 -47.72
CA LEU A 169 -23.76 21.66 -46.86
C LEU A 169 -24.80 21.88 -45.72
N SER A 170 -24.21 22.14 -44.54
CA SER A 170 -24.64 23.01 -43.44
C SER A 170 -25.26 22.40 -42.17
N SER A 171 -25.01 23.09 -41.05
CA SER A 171 -25.34 22.77 -39.65
C SER A 171 -24.79 21.46 -39.06
N ASP A 172 -23.73 21.58 -38.24
CA ASP A 172 -23.29 20.53 -37.32
C ASP A 172 -24.28 20.39 -36.15
N VAL A 173 -25.23 19.46 -36.26
CA VAL A 173 -26.07 19.00 -35.15
C VAL A 173 -26.07 17.46 -35.12
N THR A 174 -25.33 16.88 -34.18
CA THR A 174 -25.37 15.44 -33.91
C THR A 174 -26.52 15.09 -32.95
N GLU A 175 -27.73 14.99 -33.51
CA GLU A 175 -28.85 14.37 -32.77
C GLU A 175 -28.53 12.90 -32.45
N ILE A 176 -28.56 12.54 -31.16
CA ILE A 176 -28.49 11.15 -30.69
C ILE A 176 -29.86 10.76 -30.16
N HIS A 177 -30.66 10.12 -31.00
CA HIS A 177 -32.04 9.77 -30.68
C HIS A 177 -32.11 8.53 -29.77
N LEU A 178 -32.06 8.72 -28.45
CA LEU A 178 -32.34 7.69 -27.46
C LEU A 178 -33.83 7.70 -27.08
N SER A 179 -34.55 6.66 -27.50
CA SER A 179 -36.00 6.55 -27.30
C SER A 179 -36.41 6.59 -25.83
N GLY A 180 -37.06 7.69 -25.41
CA GLY A 180 -37.80 7.76 -24.14
C GLY A 180 -37.39 8.84 -23.14
N ILE A 181 -36.36 9.67 -23.41
CA ILE A 181 -36.00 10.81 -22.55
C ILE A 181 -35.73 12.07 -23.38
N GLU A 182 -36.62 13.06 -23.27
CA GLU A 182 -36.47 14.38 -23.91
C GLU A 182 -35.59 15.30 -23.03
N VAL A 183 -34.27 15.31 -23.29
CA VAL A 183 -33.32 16.14 -22.54
C VAL A 183 -33.25 17.55 -23.14
N ILE A 184 -34.13 18.45 -22.68
CA ILE A 184 -34.10 19.87 -23.06
C ILE A 184 -32.90 20.56 -22.40
N VAL A 185 -31.77 20.64 -23.11
CA VAL A 185 -30.58 21.37 -22.66
C VAL A 185 -30.80 22.89 -22.80
N GLN A 186 -31.51 23.49 -21.84
CA GLN A 186 -31.54 24.94 -21.70
C GLN A 186 -30.15 25.47 -21.34
N LYS A 187 -29.52 26.15 -22.29
CA LYS A 187 -28.21 26.81 -22.09
C LYS A 187 -28.41 28.03 -21.18
N ASN A 188 -28.21 27.83 -19.87
CA ASN A 188 -28.29 28.90 -18.87
C ASN A 188 -27.21 29.97 -19.14
N ASN A 189 -27.60 31.06 -19.78
CA ASN A 189 -26.73 32.17 -20.16
C ASN A 189 -26.41 33.09 -18.96
N ASN A 190 -25.87 32.52 -17.88
CA ASN A 190 -25.46 33.22 -16.66
C ASN A 190 -24.18 32.60 -16.07
N THR A 191 -23.08 32.66 -16.83
CA THR A 191 -21.75 32.27 -16.36
C THR A 191 -20.68 33.20 -16.95
N THR A 192 -19.66 33.51 -16.15
CA THR A 192 -18.62 34.48 -16.50
C THR A 192 -17.80 34.04 -17.73
N LEU A 193 -17.38 35.01 -18.54
CA LEU A 193 -16.84 34.82 -19.89
C LEU A 193 -15.40 34.24 -19.91
N ASN A 194 -15.25 32.94 -19.65
CA ASN A 194 -14.02 32.22 -20.02
C ASN A 194 -13.98 32.00 -21.54
N ARG A 195 -13.33 32.90 -22.27
CA ARG A 195 -12.94 32.66 -23.68
C ARG A 195 -11.78 31.69 -23.71
N GLU A 196 -12.00 30.46 -24.19
CA GLU A 196 -10.88 29.63 -24.66
C GLU A 196 -10.25 30.33 -25.88
N ILE A 197 -8.93 30.51 -25.86
CA ILE A 197 -8.20 31.10 -26.97
C ILE A 197 -7.94 30.00 -27.99
N GLU A 198 -8.72 29.95 -29.07
CA GLU A 198 -8.61 28.92 -30.09
C GLU A 198 -7.38 29.14 -30.99
N PHE A 199 -6.52 28.12 -31.09
CA PHE A 199 -5.35 28.09 -31.97
C PHE A 199 -5.13 26.67 -32.54
N LYS A 200 -4.41 26.58 -33.67
CA LYS A 200 -4.18 25.30 -34.39
C LYS A 200 -2.87 24.61 -34.02
N GLY A 201 -1.93 25.36 -33.44
CA GLY A 201 -0.67 24.87 -32.91
C GLY A 201 -0.82 24.14 -31.58
N ARG A 202 0.27 24.01 -30.85
CA ARG A 202 0.37 23.29 -29.58
C ARG A 202 1.29 24.03 -28.61
N ILE A 203 0.79 24.29 -27.40
CA ILE A 203 1.63 24.65 -26.26
C ILE A 203 2.11 23.34 -25.64
N SER A 204 3.43 23.15 -25.52
CA SER A 204 4.03 22.03 -24.78
C SER A 204 4.96 22.57 -23.70
N PHE A 205 5.06 21.93 -22.54
CA PHE A 205 6.13 22.27 -21.60
C PHE A 205 6.68 21.07 -20.85
N PHE A 206 8.00 21.07 -20.63
CA PHE A 206 8.68 20.07 -19.81
C PHE A 206 8.57 20.44 -18.33
N SER A 207 8.27 19.45 -17.49
CA SER A 207 8.04 19.64 -16.05
C SER A 207 8.75 18.59 -15.20
N ARG A 208 8.84 18.84 -13.89
CA ARG A 208 9.10 17.84 -12.85
C ARG A 208 8.03 17.93 -11.78
N SER A 209 7.81 16.82 -11.11
CA SER A 209 6.83 16.65 -10.05
C SER A 209 7.25 17.42 -8.79
N ASN A 210 6.30 17.98 -8.05
CA ASN A 210 6.54 18.82 -6.86
C ASN A 210 7.36 20.11 -7.14
N CYS A 211 7.44 20.55 -8.40
CA CYS A 211 8.12 21.78 -8.77
C CYS A 211 7.16 22.99 -8.71
N ARG A 212 7.43 23.92 -7.78
CA ARG A 212 6.66 25.18 -7.61
C ARG A 212 6.49 25.95 -8.92
N ASP A 213 7.54 26.05 -9.72
CA ASP A 213 7.52 26.82 -10.96
C ASP A 213 6.72 26.12 -12.07
N CYS A 214 6.73 24.79 -12.10
CA CYS A 214 5.85 24.01 -12.99
C CYS A 214 4.38 24.22 -12.58
N ALA A 215 4.07 24.13 -11.28
CA ALA A 215 2.72 24.38 -10.77
C ALA A 215 2.23 25.80 -11.12
N ALA A 216 3.07 26.83 -10.98
CA ALA A 216 2.73 28.20 -11.36
C ALA A 216 2.41 28.35 -12.87
N ILE A 217 3.09 27.61 -13.75
CA ILE A 217 2.79 27.60 -15.20
C ILE A 217 1.50 26.84 -15.50
N ARG A 218 1.24 25.69 -14.84
CA ARG A 218 -0.06 24.98 -14.95
C ARG A 218 -1.22 25.90 -14.58
N SER A 219 -1.11 26.61 -13.46
CA SER A 219 -2.10 27.60 -13.01
C SER A 219 -2.28 28.72 -14.03
N PHE A 220 -1.20 29.31 -14.54
CA PHE A 220 -1.26 30.39 -15.53
C PHE A 220 -1.98 29.98 -16.83
N PHE A 221 -1.70 28.79 -17.38
CA PHE A 221 -2.39 28.34 -18.59
C PHE A 221 -3.86 27.97 -18.33
N ARG A 222 -4.18 27.37 -17.17
CA ARG A 222 -5.57 27.10 -16.76
C ARG A 222 -6.36 28.41 -16.57
N GLU A 223 -5.77 29.40 -15.90
CA GLU A 223 -6.33 30.76 -15.70
C GLU A 223 -6.65 31.46 -17.03
N LYS A 224 -5.79 31.29 -18.04
CA LYS A 224 -5.95 31.90 -19.38
C LYS A 224 -6.69 31.03 -20.40
N GLY A 225 -7.31 29.91 -19.98
CA GLY A 225 -8.07 29.03 -20.90
C GLY A 225 -7.23 28.44 -22.04
N LEU A 226 -5.92 28.28 -21.82
CA LEU A 226 -4.97 27.79 -22.83
C LEU A 226 -4.77 26.29 -22.68
N ARG A 227 -5.09 25.52 -23.73
CA ARG A 227 -4.85 24.06 -23.77
C ARG A 227 -3.36 23.78 -23.98
N PHE A 228 -2.77 22.90 -23.17
CA PHE A 228 -1.35 22.55 -23.22
C PHE A 228 -1.10 21.04 -23.10
N VAL A 229 0.07 20.60 -23.54
CA VAL A 229 0.63 19.27 -23.29
C VAL A 229 1.76 19.38 -22.28
N GLU A 230 1.68 18.62 -21.20
CA GLU A 230 2.75 18.54 -20.20
C GLU A 230 3.65 17.32 -20.46
N ILE A 231 4.96 17.51 -20.36
CA ILE A 231 5.99 16.47 -20.53
C ILE A 231 6.76 16.35 -19.21
N SER A 232 6.20 15.62 -18.25
CA SER A 232 6.88 15.36 -16.97
C SER A 232 8.03 14.39 -17.16
N ILE A 233 9.27 14.86 -16.96
CA ILE A 233 10.47 14.02 -17.09
C ILE A 233 10.67 13.08 -15.88
N ASP A 234 9.84 13.19 -14.84
CA ASP A 234 9.76 12.16 -13.80
C ASP A 234 8.85 10.99 -14.20
N VAL A 235 7.80 11.26 -14.99
CA VAL A 235 6.93 10.23 -15.57
C VAL A 235 7.61 9.58 -16.77
N TYR A 236 8.34 10.36 -17.56
CA TYR A 236 9.03 9.94 -18.78
C TYR A 236 10.55 10.28 -18.75
N PRO A 237 11.38 9.54 -17.97
CA PRO A 237 12.81 9.86 -17.76
C PRO A 237 13.64 10.09 -19.04
N LEU A 238 13.37 9.32 -20.10
CA LEU A 238 14.09 9.46 -21.38
C LEU A 238 13.90 10.85 -22.03
N ARG A 239 12.81 11.56 -21.72
CA ARG A 239 12.54 12.92 -22.23
C ARG A 239 13.40 14.00 -21.57
N GLU A 240 14.17 13.70 -20.54
CA GLU A 240 15.22 14.61 -20.05
C GLU A 240 16.33 14.83 -21.09
N LYS A 241 16.63 13.82 -21.92
CA LYS A 241 17.58 13.98 -23.05
C LYS A 241 17.04 14.99 -24.07
N GLU A 242 15.78 14.82 -24.48
CA GLU A 242 15.10 15.75 -25.39
C GLU A 242 15.06 17.20 -24.83
N LEU A 243 14.81 17.36 -23.53
CA LEU A 243 14.87 18.66 -22.85
C LEU A 243 16.26 19.31 -22.96
N ILE A 244 17.33 18.56 -22.70
CA ILE A 244 18.70 19.04 -22.76
C ILE A 244 19.10 19.36 -24.20
N GLU A 245 18.78 18.50 -25.16
CA GLU A 245 19.05 18.71 -26.59
C GLU A 245 18.35 19.96 -27.14
N ARG A 246 17.12 20.24 -26.70
CA ARG A 246 16.33 21.41 -27.15
C ARG A 246 16.66 22.73 -26.46
N THR A 247 17.26 22.71 -25.27
CA THR A 247 17.43 23.93 -24.44
C THR A 247 18.84 24.17 -23.90
N GLY A 248 19.74 23.20 -24.06
CA GLY A 248 21.07 23.19 -23.45
C GLY A 248 21.09 23.02 -21.93
N LYS A 249 19.95 22.69 -21.30
CA LYS A 249 19.78 22.65 -19.83
C LYS A 249 18.79 21.55 -19.41
N SER A 250 18.96 21.03 -18.18
CA SER A 250 17.99 20.15 -17.50
C SER A 250 17.02 20.90 -16.57
N SER A 251 17.09 22.24 -16.55
CA SER A 251 16.27 23.10 -15.68
C SER A 251 14.83 23.21 -16.19
N VAL A 252 13.88 22.62 -15.48
CA VAL A 252 12.43 22.80 -15.70
C VAL A 252 11.86 23.97 -14.88
N PRO A 253 10.70 24.55 -15.26
CA PRO A 253 9.94 24.29 -16.49
C PRO A 253 10.58 24.91 -17.74
N GLN A 254 10.30 24.34 -18.91
CA GLN A 254 10.60 24.95 -20.22
C GLN A 254 9.39 24.85 -21.14
N VAL A 255 8.81 25.99 -21.51
CA VAL A 255 7.65 26.12 -22.39
C VAL A 255 8.07 26.29 -23.85
N PHE A 256 7.38 25.59 -24.74
CA PHE A 256 7.48 25.67 -26.19
C PHE A 256 6.11 26.03 -26.78
N PHE A 257 6.09 26.97 -27.72
CA PHE A 257 4.95 27.21 -28.61
C PHE A 257 5.30 26.60 -29.97
N ASN A 258 4.62 25.52 -30.35
CA ASN A 258 5.06 24.59 -31.38
C ASN A 258 6.51 24.14 -31.13
N GLU A 259 7.45 24.48 -32.01
CA GLU A 259 8.88 24.19 -31.89
C GLU A 259 9.70 25.28 -31.17
N LYS A 260 9.14 26.49 -31.00
CA LYS A 260 9.87 27.67 -30.50
C LYS A 260 9.88 27.71 -28.97
N LEU A 261 11.08 27.62 -28.38
CA LEU A 261 11.29 27.80 -26.95
C LEU A 261 10.89 29.22 -26.51
N ILE A 262 9.98 29.31 -25.53
CA ILE A 262 9.61 30.53 -24.83
C ILE A 262 10.45 30.70 -23.55
N GLY A 263 10.78 29.58 -22.89
CA GLY A 263 11.59 29.53 -21.67
C GLY A 263 10.80 29.11 -20.43
N GLY A 264 11.34 29.38 -19.24
CA GLY A 264 10.73 29.04 -17.95
C GLY A 264 9.78 30.11 -17.39
N LEU A 265 9.46 30.00 -16.10
CA LEU A 265 8.44 30.81 -15.42
C LEU A 265 8.65 32.34 -15.58
N VAL A 266 9.89 32.83 -15.62
CA VAL A 266 10.17 34.27 -15.83
C VAL A 266 9.68 34.74 -17.22
N SER A 267 9.92 33.96 -18.27
CA SER A 267 9.44 34.24 -19.64
C SER A 267 7.92 34.16 -19.79
N ILE A 268 7.24 33.41 -18.92
CA ILE A 268 5.79 33.32 -18.88
C ILE A 268 5.18 34.44 -18.03
N ASN A 269 5.86 34.88 -16.97
CA ASN A 269 5.42 36.01 -16.17
C ASN A 269 5.46 37.35 -16.93
N SER A 270 6.36 37.54 -17.90
CA SER A 270 6.28 38.71 -18.81
C SER A 270 5.06 38.66 -19.73
N LEU A 271 4.54 37.46 -20.03
CA LEU A 271 3.31 37.24 -20.81
C LEU A 271 2.02 37.35 -20.00
N ARG A 272 2.05 37.97 -18.81
CA ARG A 272 0.84 38.33 -18.06
C ARG A 272 0.03 39.45 -18.72
N ASN A 273 0.63 40.24 -19.61
CA ASN A 273 -0.11 41.16 -20.46
C ASN A 273 -0.83 40.37 -21.57
N GLU A 274 -2.16 40.38 -21.53
CA GLU A 274 -3.02 39.62 -22.45
C GLU A 274 -2.75 39.99 -23.91
N ILE A 275 -2.41 41.26 -24.20
CA ILE A 275 -2.08 41.72 -25.56
C ILE A 275 -0.78 41.07 -26.07
N GLU A 276 0.22 40.85 -25.21
CA GLU A 276 1.47 40.16 -25.62
C GLU A 276 1.24 38.64 -25.71
N LEU A 277 0.43 38.06 -24.83
CA LEU A 277 0.06 36.65 -24.85
C LEU A 277 -0.73 36.29 -26.11
N GLU A 278 -1.82 37.00 -26.41
CA GLU A 278 -2.61 36.85 -27.64
C GLU A 278 -1.73 37.04 -28.88
N LYS A 279 -0.84 38.05 -28.88
CA LYS A 279 0.10 38.26 -29.98
C LYS A 279 1.02 37.07 -30.19
N LYS A 280 1.65 36.51 -29.15
CA LYS A 280 2.55 35.34 -29.31
C LYS A 280 1.79 34.05 -29.61
N VAL A 281 0.60 33.86 -29.06
CA VAL A 281 -0.28 32.74 -29.43
C VAL A 281 -0.63 32.84 -30.92
N LYS A 282 -1.05 34.00 -31.40
CA LYS A 282 -1.39 34.21 -32.83
C LYS A 282 -0.16 34.15 -33.76
N GLU A 283 0.99 34.66 -33.35
CA GLU A 283 2.25 34.61 -34.12
C GLU A 283 2.75 33.17 -34.29
N LEU A 284 2.66 32.34 -33.25
CA LEU A 284 3.36 31.05 -33.18
C LEU A 284 2.45 29.82 -33.31
N LEU A 285 1.14 29.96 -33.05
CA LEU A 285 0.18 28.85 -32.98
C LEU A 285 -0.97 28.96 -34.01
N ASP A 286 -0.91 29.90 -34.97
CA ASP A 286 -1.83 29.93 -36.13
C ASP A 286 -1.72 28.66 -37.00
N LYS A 287 -0.52 28.07 -37.06
CA LYS A 287 -0.23 26.83 -37.78
C LYS A 287 -0.14 25.64 -36.83
N ARG A 288 -0.52 24.45 -37.33
CA ARG A 288 -0.27 23.17 -36.64
C ARG A 288 1.22 23.04 -36.30
N CYS A 289 1.49 22.43 -35.15
CA CYS A 289 2.86 22.13 -34.73
C CYS A 289 3.56 21.28 -35.81
N PRO A 290 4.77 21.66 -36.27
CA PRO A 290 5.57 20.79 -37.13
C PRO A 290 6.21 19.66 -36.30
N ASP A 291 6.66 18.62 -37.00
CA ASP A 291 7.21 17.39 -36.40
C ASP A 291 8.52 17.61 -35.62
N ASN A 292 9.16 18.77 -35.81
CA ASN A 292 10.36 19.19 -35.07
C ASN A 292 10.05 19.75 -33.67
N GLY A 293 8.80 20.04 -33.32
CA GLY A 293 8.43 20.46 -31.95
C GLY A 293 8.55 19.32 -30.93
N PRO A 294 8.53 19.60 -29.61
CA PRO A 294 8.56 18.54 -28.58
C PRO A 294 7.46 17.52 -28.83
N SER A 295 7.74 16.22 -28.91
CA SER A 295 6.70 15.25 -29.24
C SER A 295 5.77 15.01 -28.05
N ILE A 296 4.48 14.73 -28.30
CA ILE A 296 3.54 14.34 -27.23
C ILE A 296 4.06 13.05 -26.57
N PRO A 297 3.97 12.87 -25.25
CA PRO A 297 4.28 11.59 -24.61
C PRO A 297 3.33 10.49 -25.10
N VAL A 298 3.85 9.34 -25.51
CA VAL A 298 3.08 8.25 -26.12
C VAL A 298 3.10 7.00 -25.25
N TYR A 299 1.90 6.45 -25.01
CA TYR A 299 1.65 5.23 -24.25
C TYR A 299 2.56 4.07 -24.67
N GLY A 300 3.30 3.49 -23.72
CA GLY A 300 4.09 2.27 -23.92
C GLY A 300 5.35 2.41 -24.79
N PHE A 301 5.49 3.49 -25.57
CA PHE A 301 6.68 3.77 -26.38
C PHE A 301 7.73 4.61 -25.63
N ASP A 302 7.29 5.53 -24.75
CA ASP A 302 8.18 6.30 -23.86
C ASP A 302 8.44 5.59 -22.50
N ASP A 303 8.28 4.27 -22.41
CA ASP A 303 8.51 3.51 -21.18
C ASP A 303 10.02 3.42 -20.85
N ASP A 304 10.39 3.51 -19.57
CA ASP A 304 11.78 3.53 -19.05
C ASP A 304 12.43 2.13 -19.11
N LEU A 305 12.52 1.55 -20.32
CA LEU A 305 13.31 0.37 -20.63
C LEU A 305 14.80 0.73 -20.75
N GLY A 306 15.35 1.34 -19.69
CA GLY A 306 16.79 1.34 -19.47
C GLY A 306 17.32 -0.09 -19.36
N GLU A 307 18.64 -0.27 -19.44
CA GLU A 307 19.27 -1.59 -19.38
C GLU A 307 19.07 -2.24 -17.99
N GLU A 308 17.94 -2.93 -17.82
CA GLU A 308 17.59 -3.65 -16.60
C GLU A 308 18.51 -4.87 -16.44
N LYS A 309 19.64 -4.63 -15.76
CA LYS A 309 20.61 -5.65 -15.42
C LYS A 309 19.94 -6.78 -14.65
N MET A 310 19.89 -7.96 -15.25
CA MET A 310 19.42 -9.19 -14.60
C MET A 310 20.25 -9.48 -13.36
N ASP A 311 19.62 -9.98 -12.30
CA ASP A 311 20.32 -10.41 -11.10
C ASP A 311 21.33 -11.53 -11.44
N GLN A 312 22.52 -11.49 -10.87
CA GLN A 312 23.59 -12.47 -11.12
C GLN A 312 23.17 -13.93 -10.85
N MET A 313 22.10 -14.14 -10.08
CA MET A 313 21.55 -15.46 -9.77
C MET A 313 20.50 -15.96 -10.79
N ILE A 314 20.17 -15.20 -11.83
CA ILE A 314 19.01 -15.53 -12.68
C ILE A 314 19.15 -16.81 -13.49
N ASP A 315 20.32 -17.11 -14.06
CA ASP A 315 20.48 -18.34 -14.83
C ASP A 315 20.42 -19.58 -13.91
N ILE A 316 20.81 -19.43 -12.64
CA ILE A 316 20.64 -20.45 -11.61
C ILE A 316 19.15 -20.60 -11.26
N ILE A 317 18.43 -19.51 -10.94
CA ILE A 317 17.03 -19.61 -10.53
C ILE A 317 16.11 -20.10 -11.64
N ARG A 318 16.40 -19.76 -12.91
CA ARG A 318 15.68 -20.27 -14.09
C ARG A 318 15.80 -21.78 -14.22
N VAL A 319 17.00 -22.34 -14.01
CA VAL A 319 17.17 -23.80 -14.00
C VAL A 319 16.49 -24.43 -12.79
N LEU A 320 16.64 -23.87 -11.58
CA LEU A 320 16.00 -24.41 -10.38
C LEU A 320 14.46 -24.45 -10.52
N ARG A 321 13.84 -23.40 -11.08
CA ARG A 321 12.40 -23.33 -11.40
C ARG A 321 11.93 -24.46 -12.33
N GLN A 322 12.82 -24.98 -13.19
CA GLN A 322 12.52 -26.06 -14.13
C GLN A 322 12.90 -27.45 -13.61
N ARG A 323 13.87 -27.56 -12.71
CA ARG A 323 14.46 -28.83 -12.26
C ARG A 323 13.95 -29.32 -10.90
N LEU A 324 13.48 -28.43 -10.03
CA LEU A 324 13.07 -28.82 -8.68
C LEU A 324 11.70 -29.51 -8.66
N PRO A 325 11.52 -30.59 -7.86
CA PRO A 325 10.24 -31.25 -7.69
C PRO A 325 9.36 -30.46 -6.72
N ILE A 326 8.79 -29.35 -7.20
CA ILE A 326 7.89 -28.49 -6.42
C ILE A 326 6.55 -29.21 -6.23
N HIS A 327 6.21 -29.59 -5.00
CA HIS A 327 4.92 -30.24 -4.68
C HIS A 327 4.47 -30.03 -3.23
N ASP A 328 3.22 -30.39 -2.94
CA ASP A 328 2.65 -30.38 -1.59
C ASP A 328 3.18 -31.57 -0.78
N ARG A 329 3.68 -31.32 0.44
CA ARG A 329 4.31 -32.33 1.32
C ARG A 329 3.68 -32.31 2.73
N LEU A 330 3.50 -33.48 3.34
CA LEU A 330 2.99 -33.58 4.71
C LEU A 330 4.15 -33.55 5.71
N MET A 331 4.17 -32.56 6.61
CA MET A 331 5.18 -32.45 7.66
C MET A 331 4.53 -32.11 9.01
N ARG A 332 4.83 -32.90 10.06
CA ARG A 332 4.27 -32.72 11.42
C ARG A 332 2.74 -32.49 11.42
N LEU A 333 2.02 -33.34 10.69
CA LEU A 333 0.55 -33.29 10.48
C LEU A 333 0.01 -32.05 9.72
N LYS A 334 0.87 -31.11 9.28
CA LYS A 334 0.49 -29.97 8.42
C LYS A 334 0.89 -30.24 6.97
N ILE A 335 -0.01 -29.97 6.02
CA ILE A 335 0.34 -29.94 4.59
C ILE A 335 1.07 -28.62 4.30
N VAL A 336 2.33 -28.73 3.86
CA VAL A 336 3.12 -27.63 3.31
C VAL A 336 2.92 -27.61 1.80
N LYS A 337 2.40 -26.51 1.27
CA LYS A 337 2.14 -26.38 -0.17
C LYS A 337 3.34 -25.93 -0.99
N ASN A 338 3.40 -26.34 -2.25
CA ASN A 338 4.33 -25.86 -3.29
C ASN A 338 5.80 -25.78 -2.84
N CYS A 339 6.33 -26.83 -2.21
CA CYS A 339 7.67 -26.82 -1.60
C CYS A 339 8.64 -27.85 -2.19
N PHE A 340 9.92 -27.60 -1.99
CA PHE A 340 11.04 -28.50 -2.28
C PHE A 340 11.94 -28.65 -1.04
N ALA A 341 12.75 -29.70 -0.99
CA ALA A 341 13.71 -29.92 0.10
C ALA A 341 15.08 -29.27 -0.19
N GLY A 342 15.78 -28.83 0.85
CA GLY A 342 17.13 -28.27 0.75
C GLY A 342 18.10 -29.21 0.02
N SER A 343 18.07 -30.50 0.33
CA SER A 343 18.89 -31.52 -0.36
C SER A 343 18.60 -31.65 -1.85
N GLU A 344 17.34 -31.59 -2.29
CA GLU A 344 16.97 -31.65 -3.71
C GLU A 344 17.54 -30.46 -4.50
N MET A 345 17.57 -29.28 -3.87
CA MET A 345 18.19 -28.08 -4.42
C MET A 345 19.73 -28.16 -4.41
N VAL A 346 20.32 -28.75 -3.38
CA VAL A 346 21.76 -29.05 -3.34
C VAL A 346 22.15 -29.99 -4.49
N GLU A 347 21.43 -31.11 -4.70
CA GLU A 347 21.71 -32.00 -5.84
C GLU A 347 21.52 -31.31 -7.20
N ALA A 348 20.46 -30.50 -7.36
CA ALA A 348 20.24 -29.75 -8.60
C ALA A 348 21.36 -28.72 -8.88
N LEU A 349 21.88 -28.06 -7.85
CA LEU A 349 23.01 -27.12 -7.95
C LEU A 349 24.33 -27.84 -8.24
N ILE A 350 24.58 -29.00 -7.62
CA ILE A 350 25.74 -29.85 -7.90
C ILE A 350 25.72 -30.26 -9.39
N GLN A 351 24.59 -30.76 -9.89
CA GLN A 351 24.42 -31.21 -11.27
C GLN A 351 24.50 -30.08 -12.31
N GLN A 352 24.01 -28.88 -12.01
CA GLN A 352 23.98 -27.77 -12.97
C GLN A 352 25.30 -26.97 -13.01
N LEU A 353 26.06 -26.93 -11.91
CA LEU A 353 27.22 -26.03 -11.76
C LEU A 353 28.55 -26.77 -11.54
N ASP A 354 28.56 -28.11 -11.67
CA ASP A 354 29.68 -29.03 -11.40
C ASP A 354 30.47 -28.64 -10.14
N CYS A 355 29.74 -28.53 -9.02
CA CYS A 355 30.26 -27.93 -7.81
C CYS A 355 30.12 -28.83 -6.58
N GLY A 356 31.08 -28.76 -5.66
CA GLY A 356 31.00 -29.51 -4.41
C GLY A 356 29.87 -29.00 -3.50
N ARG A 357 29.18 -29.92 -2.81
CA ARG A 357 28.05 -29.69 -1.89
C ARG A 357 28.15 -28.43 -1.02
N LYS A 358 29.32 -28.11 -0.46
CA LYS A 358 29.53 -26.87 0.33
C LYS A 358 29.26 -25.60 -0.49
N LYS A 359 29.70 -25.53 -1.75
CA LYS A 359 29.44 -24.38 -2.63
C LYS A 359 27.96 -24.30 -3.04
N ALA A 360 27.29 -25.44 -3.25
CA ALA A 360 25.85 -25.48 -3.49
C ALA A 360 25.05 -24.90 -2.29
N VAL A 361 25.44 -25.23 -1.06
CA VAL A 361 24.82 -24.65 0.16
C VAL A 361 25.03 -23.14 0.26
N GLU A 362 26.23 -22.61 -0.01
CA GLU A 362 26.45 -21.15 0.01
C GLU A 362 25.65 -20.42 -1.09
N ILE A 363 25.50 -21.03 -2.28
CA ILE A 363 24.61 -20.49 -3.34
C ILE A 363 23.14 -20.49 -2.88
N GLY A 364 22.69 -21.55 -2.20
CA GLY A 364 21.34 -21.58 -1.61
C GLY A 364 21.12 -20.51 -0.55
N LYS A 365 22.12 -20.22 0.29
CA LYS A 365 22.08 -19.11 1.25
C LYS A 365 22.01 -17.76 0.55
N GLU A 366 22.77 -17.55 -0.52
CA GLU A 366 22.68 -16.32 -1.31
C GLU A 366 21.31 -16.15 -1.97
N LEU A 367 20.73 -17.23 -2.53
CA LEU A 367 19.37 -17.21 -3.09
C LEU A 367 18.30 -16.88 -2.04
N ALA A 368 18.46 -17.38 -0.80
CA ALA A 368 17.59 -17.01 0.31
C ALA A 368 17.78 -15.53 0.72
N ARG A 369 19.03 -15.07 0.84
CA ARG A 369 19.40 -13.67 1.16
C ARG A 369 18.92 -12.67 0.09
N LYS A 370 18.85 -13.09 -1.17
CA LYS A 370 18.31 -12.31 -2.31
C LYS A 370 16.80 -12.47 -2.50
N HIS A 371 16.09 -13.09 -1.55
CA HIS A 371 14.64 -13.29 -1.56
C HIS A 371 14.08 -14.00 -2.81
N PHE A 372 14.88 -14.88 -3.44
CA PHE A 372 14.35 -15.81 -4.44
C PHE A 372 13.63 -16.99 -3.80
N ILE A 373 14.13 -17.44 -2.65
CA ILE A 373 13.57 -18.57 -1.88
C ILE A 373 13.43 -18.23 -0.39
N HIS A 374 12.50 -18.85 0.30
CA HIS A 374 12.34 -18.76 1.76
C HIS A 374 12.21 -20.15 2.40
N HIS A 375 12.69 -20.28 3.64
CA HIS A 375 12.40 -21.43 4.49
C HIS A 375 10.94 -21.38 4.95
N VAL A 376 10.18 -22.46 4.76
CA VAL A 376 8.73 -22.55 5.00
C VAL A 376 8.30 -22.13 6.41
N PHE A 377 9.18 -22.29 7.41
CA PHE A 377 8.92 -21.95 8.80
C PHE A 377 9.67 -20.71 9.29
N GLY A 378 10.40 -20.00 8.42
CA GLY A 378 11.13 -18.76 8.71
C GLY A 378 12.33 -18.86 9.69
N GLN A 379 12.49 -20.00 10.37
CA GLN A 379 13.42 -20.20 11.48
C GLN A 379 14.91 -20.22 11.09
N ASN A 380 15.27 -20.82 9.96
CA ASN A 380 16.66 -21.12 9.60
C ASN A 380 17.07 -20.39 8.30
N ASP A 381 18.38 -20.36 8.04
CA ASP A 381 18.94 -20.03 6.73
C ASP A 381 18.77 -21.20 5.74
N PHE A 382 19.48 -21.18 4.61
CA PHE A 382 19.53 -22.34 3.70
C PHE A 382 20.46 -23.43 4.23
N GLU A 383 19.91 -24.63 4.38
CA GLU A 383 20.55 -25.81 4.96
C GLU A 383 20.31 -27.04 4.08
N ASP A 384 21.31 -27.91 3.98
CA ASP A 384 21.19 -29.19 3.28
C ASP A 384 20.38 -30.20 4.12
N GLY A 385 19.61 -31.06 3.46
CA GLY A 385 18.76 -32.07 4.08
C GLY A 385 17.26 -31.78 3.98
N ASN A 386 16.49 -32.33 4.93
CA ASN A 386 15.03 -32.38 4.91
C ASN A 386 14.35 -31.10 5.45
N HIS A 387 14.90 -29.95 5.08
CA HIS A 387 14.36 -28.63 5.39
C HIS A 387 13.58 -28.14 4.17
N PHE A 388 12.37 -27.60 4.37
CA PHE A 388 11.49 -27.25 3.26
C PHE A 388 11.56 -25.77 2.92
N TYR A 389 11.69 -25.50 1.62
CA TYR A 389 11.79 -24.17 1.05
C TYR A 389 10.73 -23.96 -0.04
N ARG A 390 10.43 -22.69 -0.31
CA ARG A 390 9.56 -22.21 -1.39
C ARG A 390 10.30 -21.18 -2.20
N PHE A 391 9.93 -21.03 -3.46
CA PHE A 391 10.22 -19.80 -4.20
C PHE A 391 9.28 -18.68 -3.76
N LEU A 392 9.68 -17.41 -3.90
CA LEU A 392 8.85 -16.25 -3.55
C LEU A 392 7.48 -16.30 -4.25
N GLU A 393 7.44 -16.64 -5.54
CA GLU A 393 6.21 -16.80 -6.32
C GLU A 393 5.22 -17.87 -5.80
N HIS A 394 5.65 -18.76 -4.90
CA HIS A 394 4.85 -19.86 -4.35
C HIS A 394 4.37 -19.62 -2.91
N GLU A 395 4.58 -18.42 -2.36
CA GLU A 395 4.21 -18.09 -0.99
C GLU A 395 2.70 -17.87 -0.79
N GLU A 396 2.21 -18.22 0.41
CA GLU A 396 0.78 -18.18 0.75
C GLU A 396 0.17 -16.76 0.74
N PHE A 397 0.99 -15.71 0.76
CA PHE A 397 0.57 -14.31 0.67
C PHE A 397 0.53 -13.74 -0.76
N ILE A 398 1.05 -14.46 -1.77
CA ILE A 398 1.09 -13.99 -3.16
C ILE A 398 -0.31 -13.62 -3.72
N PRO A 399 -1.40 -14.39 -3.48
CA PRO A 399 -2.74 -14.02 -3.95
C PRO A 399 -3.32 -12.72 -3.37
N LYS A 400 -2.67 -12.13 -2.36
CA LYS A 400 -3.03 -10.84 -1.74
C LYS A 400 -2.05 -9.71 -2.07
N SER A 401 -1.00 -10.01 -2.85
CA SER A 401 0.11 -9.10 -3.11
C SER A 401 -0.12 -8.29 -4.39
N PHE A 402 -0.60 -7.06 -4.25
CA PHE A 402 -1.01 -6.21 -5.38
C PHE A 402 0.15 -5.69 -6.25
N ASN A 403 1.39 -5.84 -5.79
CA ASN A 403 2.61 -5.62 -6.58
C ASN A 403 3.21 -6.91 -7.20
N PHE A 404 2.50 -8.04 -7.12
CA PHE A 404 2.90 -9.29 -7.75
C PHE A 404 1.99 -9.59 -8.96
N ARG A 405 2.57 -9.62 -10.16
CA ARG A 405 1.84 -9.80 -11.43
C ARG A 405 2.36 -11.03 -12.20
N GLY A 406 2.13 -12.22 -11.65
CA GLY A 406 2.45 -13.51 -12.27
C GLY A 406 3.93 -13.91 -12.28
N SER A 407 4.86 -13.00 -11.98
CA SER A 407 6.28 -13.27 -11.82
C SER A 407 6.90 -12.41 -10.71
N THR A 408 8.04 -12.87 -10.21
CA THR A 408 9.01 -12.04 -9.49
C THR A 408 9.56 -10.92 -10.37
N ASN A 409 10.16 -9.90 -9.77
CA ASN A 409 11.17 -9.09 -10.44
C ASN A 409 12.53 -9.81 -10.37
N ASP A 410 13.00 -10.28 -11.52
CA ASP A 410 14.25 -11.01 -11.73
C ASP A 410 15.46 -10.07 -11.98
N CYS A 411 15.24 -8.76 -12.13
CA CYS A 411 16.31 -7.76 -12.27
C CYS A 411 17.06 -7.57 -10.93
N GLU A 412 18.34 -7.16 -10.97
CA GLU A 412 19.15 -6.90 -9.77
C GLU A 412 18.48 -5.81 -8.90
N PRO A 413 18.28 -6.02 -7.58
CA PRO A 413 17.49 -5.09 -6.78
C PRO A 413 18.12 -3.69 -6.68
N LYS A 414 17.38 -2.68 -7.16
CA LYS A 414 17.65 -1.25 -6.96
C LYS A 414 17.55 -0.92 -5.45
N THR A 415 18.13 0.17 -4.99
CA THR A 415 18.03 0.53 -3.56
C THR A 415 16.59 0.90 -3.18
N ALA A 416 16.23 0.69 -1.91
CA ALA A 416 14.90 1.06 -1.41
C ALA A 416 14.62 2.58 -1.56
N ILE A 417 15.66 3.42 -1.50
CA ILE A 417 15.57 4.87 -1.72
C ILE A 417 15.23 5.17 -3.18
N GLU A 418 15.99 4.65 -4.16
CA GLU A 418 15.73 4.88 -5.59
C GLU A 418 14.33 4.44 -6.02
N VAL A 419 13.87 3.29 -5.52
CA VAL A 419 12.51 2.78 -5.79
C VAL A 419 11.46 3.65 -5.09
N GLY A 420 11.69 4.04 -3.83
CA GLY A 420 10.83 4.93 -3.08
C GLY A 420 10.67 6.32 -3.73
N ASP A 421 11.76 6.91 -4.19
CA ASP A 421 11.79 8.20 -4.88
C ASP A 421 11.08 8.14 -6.23
N LYS A 422 11.36 7.13 -7.06
CA LYS A 422 10.65 6.96 -8.35
C LYS A 422 9.13 6.76 -8.13
N LEU A 423 8.71 5.96 -7.14
CA LEU A 423 7.30 5.78 -6.79
C LEU A 423 6.66 7.09 -6.27
N THR A 424 7.38 7.82 -5.42
CA THR A 424 6.94 9.10 -4.83
C THR A 424 6.76 10.18 -5.90
N LYS A 425 7.68 10.27 -6.86
CA LYS A 425 7.60 11.19 -8.00
C LYS A 425 6.37 10.95 -8.88
N LEU A 426 6.10 9.69 -9.24
CA LEU A 426 4.90 9.31 -9.99
C LEU A 426 3.63 9.68 -9.20
N MET A 427 3.64 9.49 -7.89
CA MET A 427 2.53 9.88 -7.01
C MET A 427 2.37 11.40 -6.85
N PHE A 428 3.44 12.20 -6.90
CA PHE A 428 3.34 13.65 -7.01
C PHE A 428 2.70 14.07 -8.34
N ALA A 429 3.10 13.47 -9.48
CA ALA A 429 2.47 13.73 -10.77
C ALA A 429 0.98 13.37 -10.79
N ILE A 430 0.58 12.27 -10.13
CA ILE A 430 -0.83 11.91 -9.90
C ILE A 430 -1.56 13.02 -9.14
N LEU A 431 -1.02 13.53 -8.02
CA LEU A 431 -1.69 14.59 -7.25
C LEU A 431 -1.74 15.93 -7.98
N GLU A 432 -0.75 16.25 -8.83
CA GLU A 432 -0.73 17.49 -9.61
C GLU A 432 -1.74 17.49 -10.79
N SER A 433 -2.15 16.29 -11.24
CA SER A 433 -3.13 16.10 -12.32
C SER A 433 -4.55 15.82 -11.82
N TYR A 434 -4.72 15.03 -10.75
CA TYR A 434 -6.00 14.42 -10.36
C TYR A 434 -6.48 14.73 -8.93
N ALA A 435 -5.80 15.61 -8.18
CA ALA A 435 -6.28 16.07 -6.88
C ALA A 435 -6.75 17.53 -6.92
N SER A 436 -7.64 17.89 -5.99
CA SER A 436 -7.99 19.28 -5.69
C SER A 436 -6.79 20.09 -5.22
N GLU A 437 -6.88 21.43 -5.31
CA GLU A 437 -5.78 22.33 -4.89
C GLU A 437 -5.42 22.17 -3.40
N ASP A 438 -6.42 21.91 -2.55
CA ASP A 438 -6.22 21.60 -1.14
C ASP A 438 -5.73 20.17 -0.86
N ARG A 439 -5.65 19.32 -1.91
CA ARG A 439 -5.34 17.88 -1.90
C ARG A 439 -6.17 17.06 -0.91
N ARG A 440 -7.42 17.46 -0.67
CA ARG A 440 -8.40 16.66 0.09
C ARG A 440 -9.24 15.77 -0.82
N HIS A 441 -9.51 16.15 -2.06
CA HIS A 441 -10.37 15.42 -3.01
C HIS A 441 -9.55 14.88 -4.19
N LEU A 442 -9.77 13.61 -4.58
CA LEU A 442 -9.02 12.90 -5.61
C LEU A 442 -9.97 12.22 -6.61
N ASP A 443 -9.78 12.46 -7.91
CA ASP A 443 -10.45 11.69 -8.97
C ASP A 443 -9.80 10.31 -9.12
N TYR A 444 -10.23 9.37 -8.27
CA TYR A 444 -9.80 7.97 -8.35
C TYR A 444 -10.16 7.28 -9.68
N THR A 445 -11.10 7.81 -10.48
CA THR A 445 -11.44 7.25 -11.79
C THR A 445 -10.42 7.67 -12.84
N GLY A 446 -10.08 8.96 -12.89
CA GLY A 446 -8.97 9.49 -13.69
C GLY A 446 -7.65 8.82 -13.33
N ILE A 447 -7.31 8.76 -12.02
CA ILE A 447 -6.10 8.09 -11.52
C ILE A 447 -6.03 6.63 -12.00
N ARG A 448 -7.11 5.84 -11.83
CA ARG A 448 -7.11 4.42 -12.22
C ARG A 448 -6.80 4.22 -13.71
N ASN A 449 -7.17 5.17 -14.55
CA ASN A 449 -6.99 5.13 -15.99
C ASN A 449 -5.75 5.93 -16.45
N SER A 450 -4.89 6.40 -15.53
CA SER A 450 -3.74 7.29 -15.82
C SER A 450 -2.43 6.54 -16.07
N GLU A 451 -1.52 7.21 -16.79
CA GLU A 451 -0.21 6.67 -17.13
C GLU A 451 0.78 6.68 -15.97
N GLU A 452 0.74 7.73 -15.16
CA GLU A 452 1.49 7.85 -13.92
C GLU A 452 1.12 6.70 -12.99
N PHE A 453 -0.17 6.35 -12.93
CA PHE A 453 -0.67 5.24 -12.13
C PHE A 453 -0.30 3.86 -12.70
N ARG A 454 -0.40 3.65 -14.02
CA ARG A 454 0.10 2.41 -14.66
C ARG A 454 1.60 2.22 -14.38
N ARG A 455 2.40 3.27 -14.60
CA ARG A 455 3.85 3.26 -14.34
C ARG A 455 4.15 3.01 -12.87
N TYR A 456 3.41 3.64 -11.95
CA TYR A 456 3.49 3.37 -10.52
C TYR A 456 3.26 1.88 -10.22
N VAL A 457 2.13 1.29 -10.66
CA VAL A 457 1.85 -0.12 -10.33
C VAL A 457 2.85 -1.07 -11.00
N ASN A 458 3.37 -0.77 -12.18
CA ASN A 458 4.48 -1.54 -12.76
C ASN A 458 5.75 -1.46 -11.90
N LEU A 459 6.14 -0.26 -11.46
CA LEU A 459 7.32 -0.02 -10.63
C LEU A 459 7.21 -0.63 -9.22
N THR A 460 6.00 -0.83 -8.68
CA THR A 460 5.84 -1.50 -7.37
C THR A 460 6.41 -2.93 -7.35
N LYS A 461 6.65 -3.56 -8.51
CA LYS A 461 7.38 -4.84 -8.60
C LYS A 461 8.79 -4.77 -8.03
N ASP A 462 9.47 -3.64 -8.15
CA ASP A 462 10.87 -3.48 -7.71
C ASP A 462 11.00 -3.63 -6.20
N LEU A 463 9.96 -3.22 -5.45
CA LEU A 463 9.85 -3.41 -3.99
C LEU A 463 10.02 -4.88 -3.56
N GLN A 464 9.68 -5.85 -4.40
CA GLN A 464 9.62 -7.27 -4.02
C GLN A 464 10.94 -7.78 -3.40
N ARG A 465 12.10 -7.25 -3.79
CA ARG A 465 13.42 -7.72 -3.34
C ARG A 465 14.36 -6.60 -2.84
N VAL A 466 13.85 -5.39 -2.56
CA VAL A 466 14.69 -4.30 -2.03
C VAL A 466 15.21 -4.58 -0.61
N ASP A 467 16.42 -4.13 -0.32
CA ASP A 467 16.97 -4.12 1.03
C ASP A 467 16.50 -2.86 1.79
N ILE A 468 15.60 -3.08 2.75
CA ILE A 468 15.03 -2.05 3.64
C ILE A 468 15.72 -1.95 5.01
N LEU A 469 16.68 -2.84 5.31
CA LEU A 469 17.42 -2.83 6.58
C LEU A 469 18.56 -1.80 6.54
N LYS A 470 19.04 -1.46 5.34
CA LYS A 470 20.02 -0.37 5.11
C LYS A 470 19.48 1.05 5.33
N LEU A 471 18.17 1.24 5.45
CA LEU A 471 17.56 2.57 5.62
C LEU A 471 17.80 3.11 7.03
N THR A 472 18.26 4.36 7.14
CA THR A 472 18.23 5.11 8.41
C THR A 472 16.80 5.30 8.89
N ASN A 473 16.59 5.69 10.15
CA ASN A 473 15.24 5.85 10.71
C ASN A 473 14.40 6.89 9.95
N ASP A 474 15.01 7.98 9.46
CA ASP A 474 14.30 9.07 8.78
C ASP A 474 13.95 8.68 7.33
N GLU A 475 14.85 7.98 6.64
CA GLU A 475 14.58 7.38 5.32
C GLU A 475 13.51 6.28 5.42
N LYS A 476 13.59 5.43 6.44
CA LYS A 476 12.62 4.37 6.77
C LYS A 476 11.24 4.99 7.06
N LEU A 477 11.17 6.03 7.89
CA LEU A 477 9.96 6.80 8.17
C LEU A 477 9.38 7.38 6.88
N THR A 478 10.20 8.04 6.07
CA THR A 478 9.79 8.65 4.79
C THR A 478 9.26 7.60 3.80
N PHE A 479 10.03 6.53 3.58
CA PHE A 479 9.68 5.44 2.68
C PHE A 479 8.34 4.81 3.06
N PHE A 480 8.13 4.47 4.34
CA PHE A 480 6.89 3.84 4.79
C PHE A 480 5.69 4.80 4.88
N MET A 481 5.90 6.08 5.18
CA MET A 481 4.84 7.12 5.09
C MET A 481 4.38 7.30 3.63
N ASN A 482 5.33 7.50 2.71
CA ASN A 482 5.02 7.67 1.28
C ASN A 482 4.39 6.40 0.70
N LEU A 483 4.92 5.22 1.03
CA LEU A 483 4.41 3.96 0.52
C LEU A 483 3.01 3.65 1.08
N TYR A 484 2.70 3.96 2.34
CA TYR A 484 1.34 3.84 2.89
C TYR A 484 0.34 4.71 2.11
N ASN A 485 0.63 6.01 1.94
CA ASN A 485 -0.26 6.92 1.20
C ASN A 485 -0.43 6.47 -0.26
N SER A 486 0.66 6.00 -0.90
CA SER A 486 0.62 5.44 -2.26
C SER A 486 -0.22 4.16 -2.35
N MET A 487 -0.09 3.26 -1.37
CA MET A 487 -0.86 2.01 -1.28
C MET A 487 -2.34 2.28 -1.04
N VAL A 488 -2.70 3.30 -0.26
CA VAL A 488 -4.12 3.73 -0.08
C VAL A 488 -4.70 4.20 -1.41
N ILE A 489 -3.97 5.01 -2.19
CA ILE A 489 -4.42 5.46 -3.52
C ILE A 489 -4.61 4.26 -4.46
N HIS A 490 -3.67 3.32 -4.52
CA HIS A 490 -3.81 2.11 -5.33
C HIS A 490 -4.99 1.23 -4.85
N ALA A 491 -5.14 1.03 -3.54
CA ALA A 491 -6.23 0.22 -2.98
C ALA A 491 -7.60 0.81 -3.33
N VAL A 492 -7.80 2.13 -3.14
CA VAL A 492 -9.05 2.80 -3.55
C VAL A 492 -9.26 2.72 -5.06
N ALA A 493 -8.26 3.08 -5.87
CA ALA A 493 -8.40 3.07 -7.33
C ALA A 493 -8.65 1.67 -7.91
N ARG A 494 -8.20 0.60 -7.24
CA ARG A 494 -8.32 -0.79 -7.72
C ARG A 494 -9.48 -1.59 -7.12
N VAL A 495 -9.90 -1.28 -5.89
CA VAL A 495 -10.87 -2.06 -5.09
C VAL A 495 -12.09 -1.22 -4.68
N GLY A 496 -11.97 0.10 -4.59
CA GLY A 496 -12.97 1.02 -4.04
C GLY A 496 -12.75 1.33 -2.56
N CYS A 497 -13.61 2.19 -2.00
CA CYS A 497 -13.59 2.52 -0.57
C CYS A 497 -14.40 1.48 0.23
N PRO A 498 -13.91 0.96 1.38
CA PRO A 498 -14.62 -0.04 2.18
C PRO A 498 -15.78 0.55 3.01
N GLU A 499 -16.99 0.03 2.78
CA GLU A 499 -18.19 0.35 3.54
C GLU A 499 -18.23 -0.38 4.91
N GLY A 500 -18.73 0.29 5.95
CA GLY A 500 -18.81 -0.29 7.29
C GLY A 500 -17.46 -0.68 7.92
N VAL A 501 -17.49 -1.36 9.08
CA VAL A 501 -16.29 -1.65 9.88
C VAL A 501 -15.57 -2.95 9.44
N ILE A 502 -16.33 -3.95 8.99
CA ILE A 502 -15.79 -5.27 8.62
C ILE A 502 -14.92 -5.17 7.36
N ASP A 503 -15.39 -4.45 6.34
CA ASP A 503 -14.67 -4.35 5.07
C ASP A 503 -13.46 -3.43 5.19
N ARG A 504 -13.47 -2.45 6.12
CA ARG A 504 -12.25 -1.68 6.48
C ARG A 504 -11.18 -2.59 7.06
N LYS A 505 -11.56 -3.52 7.96
CA LYS A 505 -10.62 -4.48 8.56
C LYS A 505 -10.04 -5.44 7.52
N ALA A 506 -10.83 -5.80 6.49
CA ALA A 506 -10.34 -6.54 5.33
C ALA A 506 -9.42 -5.65 4.47
N PHE A 507 -9.87 -4.48 4.01
CA PHE A 507 -9.12 -3.54 3.16
C PHE A 507 -7.72 -3.21 3.71
N TYR A 508 -7.61 -2.78 4.97
CA TYR A 508 -6.30 -2.47 5.56
C TYR A 508 -5.44 -3.70 5.91
N GLY A 509 -6.03 -4.90 6.00
CA GLY A 509 -5.35 -6.14 6.38
C GLY A 509 -4.92 -7.02 5.18
N ASP A 510 -5.76 -7.11 4.17
CA ASP A 510 -5.65 -7.99 3.00
C ASP A 510 -5.07 -7.28 1.77
N PHE A 511 -5.13 -5.95 1.66
CA PHE A 511 -4.37 -5.22 0.64
C PHE A 511 -2.89 -5.18 1.05
N GLN A 512 -2.05 -5.96 0.35
CA GLN A 512 -0.64 -6.17 0.70
C GLN A 512 0.28 -5.86 -0.49
N TYR A 513 1.49 -5.39 -0.20
CA TYR A 513 2.65 -5.44 -1.10
C TYR A 513 3.72 -6.37 -0.51
N ILE A 514 4.51 -6.99 -1.38
CA ILE A 514 5.79 -7.61 -1.01
C ILE A 514 6.85 -6.52 -0.95
N ILE A 515 7.59 -6.42 0.15
CA ILE A 515 8.70 -5.49 0.32
C ILE A 515 9.87 -6.28 0.94
N GLY A 516 10.99 -6.41 0.23
CA GLY A 516 12.14 -7.20 0.69
C GLY A 516 11.75 -8.63 1.07
N GLY A 517 11.09 -9.35 0.15
CA GLY A 517 10.58 -10.72 0.32
C GLY A 517 9.30 -10.86 1.16
N TYR A 518 9.06 -10.01 2.15
CA TYR A 518 7.97 -10.20 3.11
C TYR A 518 6.69 -9.42 2.75
N PRO A 519 5.50 -9.88 3.16
CA PRO A 519 4.24 -9.16 2.94
C PRO A 519 4.05 -8.04 3.97
N TYR A 520 3.63 -6.88 3.47
CA TYR A 520 3.25 -5.70 4.25
C TYR A 520 1.87 -5.23 3.81
N SER A 521 0.89 -5.28 4.72
CA SER A 521 -0.39 -4.57 4.52
C SER A 521 -0.30 -3.14 5.03
N LEU A 522 -1.26 -2.30 4.62
CA LEU A 522 -1.46 -0.97 5.19
C LEU A 522 -1.45 -0.98 6.73
N ASN A 523 -2.11 -1.96 7.34
CA ASN A 523 -2.19 -2.09 8.79
C ASN A 523 -0.87 -2.55 9.44
N ILE A 524 -0.07 -3.35 8.74
CA ILE A 524 1.30 -3.74 9.15
C ILE A 524 2.25 -2.55 9.06
N ILE A 525 2.20 -1.76 7.97
CA ILE A 525 3.03 -0.55 7.84
C ILE A 525 2.70 0.44 8.96
N LYS A 526 1.41 0.77 9.15
CA LYS A 526 0.97 1.74 10.16
C LYS A 526 1.30 1.29 11.58
N ASN A 527 0.95 0.07 11.99
CA ASN A 527 1.08 -0.34 13.40
C ASN A 527 2.39 -1.08 13.70
N GLY A 528 2.87 -1.90 12.76
CA GLY A 528 4.08 -2.69 12.90
C GLY A 528 5.34 -1.83 12.75
N ILE A 529 5.40 -0.99 11.72
CA ILE A 529 6.58 -0.19 11.40
C ILE A 529 6.51 1.21 12.02
N LEU A 530 5.54 2.01 11.57
CA LEU A 530 5.47 3.44 11.89
C LEU A 530 5.11 3.70 13.37
N ARG A 531 4.32 2.82 13.98
CA ARG A 531 4.00 2.85 15.43
C ARG A 531 4.81 1.83 16.25
N SER A 532 6.05 1.51 15.88
CA SER A 532 6.99 0.71 16.70
C SER A 532 6.40 -0.60 17.26
N ASN A 533 5.75 -1.39 16.40
CA ASN A 533 5.05 -2.63 16.75
C ASN A 533 4.03 -2.49 17.91
N ARG A 534 3.38 -1.32 18.05
CA ARG A 534 2.24 -1.13 18.95
C ARG A 534 1.01 -1.90 18.45
N ARG A 535 0.15 -2.29 19.39
CA ARG A 535 -1.16 -2.89 19.08
C ARG A 535 -1.98 -1.88 18.25
N GLN A 536 -2.65 -2.38 17.22
CA GLN A 536 -3.71 -1.60 16.55
C GLN A 536 -4.87 -1.33 17.54
N PRO A 537 -5.67 -0.28 17.35
CA PRO A 537 -6.87 -0.06 18.16
C PRO A 537 -7.81 -1.28 18.09
N LEU A 538 -8.51 -1.58 19.20
CA LEU A 538 -9.45 -2.71 19.30
C LEU A 538 -8.81 -4.10 19.03
N SER A 539 -7.56 -4.32 19.45
CA SER A 539 -6.82 -5.58 19.22
C SER A 539 -5.87 -5.94 20.35
N TRP A 540 -5.89 -7.23 20.72
CA TRP A 540 -5.11 -7.79 21.82
C TRP A 540 -3.68 -8.19 21.44
N THR A 541 -3.41 -8.42 20.15
CA THR A 541 -2.10 -8.82 19.62
C THR A 541 -1.31 -7.64 19.04
N LYS A 542 0.03 -7.73 19.13
CA LYS A 542 0.95 -6.88 18.36
C LYS A 542 1.00 -7.34 16.89
N PRO A 543 1.28 -6.44 15.93
CA PRO A 543 1.51 -6.78 14.51
C PRO A 543 2.58 -7.85 14.26
N PHE A 544 3.69 -7.79 15.00
CA PHE A 544 4.81 -8.73 14.89
C PHE A 544 5.07 -9.44 16.23
N GLY A 545 5.39 -10.74 16.16
CA GLY A 545 5.91 -11.53 17.29
C GLY A 545 7.43 -11.35 17.47
N SER A 546 7.99 -11.98 18.50
CA SER A 546 9.44 -11.91 18.80
C SER A 546 10.34 -12.58 17.76
N GLY A 547 9.83 -13.59 17.04
CA GLY A 547 10.56 -14.29 15.96
C GLY A 547 10.23 -13.80 14.54
N ASP A 548 9.61 -12.63 14.39
CA ASP A 548 9.26 -12.07 13.07
C ASP A 548 10.38 -11.13 12.60
N LYS A 549 11.10 -11.51 11.53
CA LYS A 549 12.24 -10.74 10.99
C LYS A 549 11.87 -9.30 10.59
N ARG A 550 10.59 -8.98 10.37
CA ARG A 550 10.11 -7.60 10.11
C ARG A 550 10.19 -6.69 11.33
N LEU A 551 10.41 -7.23 12.53
CA LEU A 551 10.57 -6.44 13.76
C LEU A 551 11.82 -5.54 13.71
N GLU A 552 12.89 -5.97 13.03
CA GLU A 552 14.11 -5.17 12.78
C GLU A 552 13.84 -3.94 11.89
N VAL A 553 12.77 -4.00 11.08
CA VAL A 553 12.34 -2.91 10.19
C VAL A 553 11.51 -1.87 10.94
N ALA A 554 11.03 -2.15 12.16
CA ALA A 554 10.26 -1.17 12.95
C ALA A 554 11.07 0.10 13.29
N LEU A 555 10.36 1.20 13.58
CA LEU A 555 10.98 2.41 14.14
C LEU A 555 11.23 2.23 15.65
N PRO A 556 12.33 2.75 16.22
CA PRO A 556 12.69 2.55 17.63
C PRO A 556 11.70 3.23 18.60
N SER A 557 11.09 4.33 18.18
CA SER A 557 10.07 5.07 18.93
C SER A 557 8.99 5.59 17.98
N VAL A 558 7.83 5.93 18.55
CA VAL A 558 6.68 6.43 17.78
C VAL A 558 6.73 7.95 17.74
N ASN A 559 6.87 8.53 16.55
CA ASN A 559 6.57 9.94 16.35
C ASN A 559 5.04 10.10 16.22
N PRO A 560 4.34 10.82 17.11
CA PRO A 560 2.88 10.97 17.04
C PRO A 560 2.40 11.74 15.79
N LEU A 561 3.29 12.51 15.14
CA LEU A 561 2.95 13.35 13.99
C LEU A 561 2.54 12.55 12.75
N ILE A 562 2.91 11.26 12.66
CA ILE A 562 2.52 10.36 11.55
C ILE A 562 1.00 10.34 11.34
N HIS A 563 0.21 10.48 12.40
CA HIS A 563 -1.26 10.46 12.36
C HIS A 563 -1.88 11.63 11.57
N PHE A 564 -1.10 12.69 11.29
CA PHE A 564 -1.52 13.85 10.49
C PHE A 564 -0.89 13.86 9.08
N GLY A 565 -0.01 12.89 8.80
CA GLY A 565 0.56 12.64 7.47
C GLY A 565 -0.01 11.40 6.75
N LEU A 566 -0.56 10.44 7.48
CA LEU A 566 -1.16 9.21 6.95
C LEU A 566 -2.60 9.46 6.48
N CYS A 567 -2.84 9.50 5.17
CA CYS A 567 -4.18 9.62 4.60
C CYS A 567 -4.86 8.24 4.50
N ASN A 568 -6.14 8.14 4.84
CA ASN A 568 -6.90 6.88 4.82
C ASN A 568 -7.80 6.74 3.58
N GLY A 569 -7.84 7.72 2.68
CA GLY A 569 -8.79 7.72 1.56
C GLY A 569 -10.23 7.98 2.01
N THR A 570 -10.42 8.92 2.94
CA THR A 570 -11.75 9.29 3.49
C THR A 570 -11.84 10.79 3.81
N ARG A 571 -13.04 11.37 3.79
CA ARG A 571 -13.26 12.82 3.97
C ARG A 571 -12.72 13.41 5.28
N SER A 572 -12.74 12.67 6.39
CA SER A 572 -12.12 13.11 7.67
C SER A 572 -10.66 12.67 7.87
N SER A 573 -10.00 12.11 6.84
CA SER A 573 -8.58 11.79 6.92
C SER A 573 -7.70 13.02 6.63
N PRO A 574 -6.42 13.03 7.04
CA PRO A 574 -5.50 14.11 6.68
C PRO A 574 -5.33 14.24 5.16
N LYS A 575 -5.08 15.48 4.72
CA LYS A 575 -4.69 15.86 3.35
C LYS A 575 -3.63 14.91 2.78
N VAL A 576 -3.77 14.50 1.52
CA VAL A 576 -2.77 13.62 0.88
C VAL A 576 -1.45 14.38 0.70
N ARG A 577 -0.38 13.83 1.27
CA ARG A 577 0.98 14.36 1.18
C ARG A 577 1.99 13.24 0.95
N PHE A 578 3.12 13.64 0.38
CA PHE A 578 4.33 12.83 0.28
C PHE A 578 5.50 13.69 0.81
N PHE A 579 6.47 13.02 1.42
CA PHE A 579 7.51 13.59 2.26
C PHE A 579 8.90 13.38 1.64
N SER A 580 9.86 14.24 2.01
CA SER A 580 11.25 14.19 1.55
C SER A 580 12.19 13.86 2.71
N GLY A 581 13.08 12.87 2.51
CA GLY A 581 13.88 12.28 3.59
C GLY A 581 14.78 13.25 4.37
N GLN A 582 15.17 14.37 3.75
CA GLN A 582 16.05 15.37 4.36
C GLN A 582 15.32 16.33 5.33
N ILE A 583 13.98 16.39 5.30
CA ILE A 583 13.19 17.41 6.03
C ILE A 583 11.89 16.87 6.65
N ILE A 584 11.69 15.55 6.70
CA ILE A 584 10.41 14.93 7.07
C ILE A 584 9.85 15.41 8.42
N GLU A 585 10.67 15.64 9.44
CA GLU A 585 10.19 16.19 10.72
C GLU A 585 9.58 17.60 10.59
N ALA A 586 10.13 18.45 9.73
CA ALA A 586 9.57 19.79 9.48
C ALA A 586 8.25 19.70 8.70
N GLU A 587 8.17 18.79 7.74
CA GLU A 587 6.96 18.51 6.94
C GLU A 587 5.85 17.85 7.78
N LEU A 588 6.19 16.94 8.70
CA LEU A 588 5.26 16.33 9.65
C LEU A 588 4.70 17.36 10.66
N ARG A 589 5.55 18.25 11.18
CA ARG A 589 5.10 19.38 12.02
C ARG A 589 4.21 20.36 11.25
N ALA A 590 4.48 20.59 9.96
CA ALA A 590 3.60 21.38 9.09
C ALA A 590 2.27 20.67 8.81
N ALA A 591 2.31 19.36 8.56
CA ALA A 591 1.13 18.53 8.34
C ALA A 591 0.16 18.53 9.55
N ALA A 592 0.70 18.51 10.78
CA ALA A 592 -0.07 18.66 12.01
C ALA A 592 -0.70 20.06 12.14
N ARG A 593 0.07 21.14 11.91
CA ARG A 593 -0.47 22.52 11.93
C ARG A 593 -1.60 22.72 10.91
N GLU A 594 -1.40 22.28 9.66
CA GLU A 594 -2.44 22.32 8.62
C GLU A 594 -3.69 21.48 8.96
N PHE A 595 -3.54 20.41 9.75
CA PHE A 595 -4.65 19.58 10.21
C PHE A 595 -5.47 20.30 11.30
N PHE A 596 -4.81 20.83 12.33
CA PHE A 596 -5.48 21.54 13.42
C PHE A 596 -6.01 22.94 13.06
N LEU A 597 -5.50 23.57 12.00
CA LEU A 597 -6.05 24.82 11.46
C LEU A 597 -7.50 24.64 10.99
N GLY A 598 -7.84 23.50 10.38
CA GLY A 598 -9.20 23.14 10.00
C GLY A 598 -10.05 22.63 11.18
N ASP A 599 -11.19 22.00 10.87
CA ASP A 599 -12.21 21.59 11.86
C ASP A 599 -11.82 20.39 12.74
N ALA A 600 -10.53 20.03 12.79
CA ALA A 600 -10.02 18.90 13.58
C ALA A 600 -9.92 19.21 15.09
N LEU A 601 -9.98 20.50 15.46
CA LEU A 601 -10.07 20.98 16.83
C LEU A 601 -10.97 22.21 16.93
N VAL A 602 -11.87 22.19 17.92
CA VAL A 602 -12.71 23.33 18.35
C VAL A 602 -12.66 23.43 19.88
N VAL A 603 -12.51 24.65 20.41
CA VAL A 603 -12.47 24.91 21.86
C VAL A 603 -13.74 25.66 22.28
N ASP A 604 -14.50 25.08 23.20
CA ASP A 604 -15.67 25.68 23.82
C ASP A 604 -15.30 26.07 25.26
N VAL A 605 -14.93 27.35 25.45
CA VAL A 605 -14.43 27.85 26.74
C VAL A 605 -15.55 27.87 27.79
N GLU A 606 -16.76 28.26 27.39
CA GLU A 606 -17.94 28.33 28.28
C GLU A 606 -18.29 26.96 28.86
N LYS A 607 -18.27 25.90 28.04
CA LYS A 607 -18.52 24.52 28.49
C LYS A 607 -17.25 23.79 28.95
N ARG A 608 -16.10 24.48 29.03
CA ARG A 608 -14.77 23.89 29.28
C ARG A 608 -14.51 22.60 28.49
N THR A 609 -14.93 22.58 27.22
CA THR A 609 -14.96 21.37 26.38
C THR A 609 -14.08 21.55 25.14
N VAL A 610 -13.19 20.59 24.90
CA VAL A 610 -12.34 20.53 23.71
C VAL A 610 -12.86 19.43 22.80
N TYR A 611 -13.27 19.79 21.59
CA TYR A 611 -13.70 18.87 20.56
C TYR A 611 -12.50 18.47 19.68
N LEU A 612 -12.17 17.18 19.61
CA LEU A 612 -10.99 16.65 18.92
C LEU A 612 -11.36 15.65 17.82
N SER A 613 -10.56 15.59 16.74
CA SER A 613 -10.72 14.57 15.70
C SER A 613 -10.65 13.13 16.26
N GLY A 614 -11.54 12.26 15.77
CA GLY A 614 -11.60 10.84 16.14
C GLY A 614 -10.30 10.04 15.89
N ILE A 615 -9.37 10.55 15.08
CA ILE A 615 -8.02 9.98 14.94
C ILE A 615 -7.31 9.93 16.30
N ILE A 616 -7.40 11.01 17.08
CA ILE A 616 -6.79 11.12 18.40
C ILE A 616 -7.44 10.11 19.36
N LYS A 617 -8.77 9.90 19.29
CA LYS A 617 -9.47 8.87 20.09
C LYS A 617 -8.90 7.47 19.88
N TRP A 618 -8.64 7.09 18.63
CA TRP A 618 -8.16 5.74 18.32
C TRP A 618 -6.70 5.52 18.72
N PHE A 619 -5.88 6.58 18.71
CA PHE A 619 -4.45 6.51 18.93
C PHE A 619 -3.98 7.25 20.19
N LEU A 620 -4.86 7.51 21.16
CA LEU A 620 -4.60 8.28 22.39
C LEU A 620 -3.31 7.86 23.13
N VAL A 621 -3.03 6.56 23.18
CA VAL A 621 -1.81 5.97 23.76
C VAL A 621 -0.50 6.45 23.12
N ASP A 622 -0.54 7.02 21.92
CA ASP A 622 0.60 7.63 21.24
C ASP A 622 0.81 9.12 21.61
N PHE A 623 -0.19 9.77 22.22
CA PHE A 623 -0.15 11.19 22.58
C PHE A 623 0.03 11.47 24.10
N GLY A 624 -0.28 10.49 24.96
CA GLY A 624 -0.12 10.60 26.42
C GLY A 624 -1.44 10.62 27.19
N GLN A 625 -1.44 11.19 28.40
CA GLN A 625 -2.65 11.40 29.20
C GLN A 625 -3.41 12.65 28.72
N GLU A 626 -4.67 12.84 29.12
CA GLU A 626 -5.55 13.88 28.55
C GLU A 626 -5.01 15.31 28.69
N ARG A 627 -4.52 15.72 29.88
CA ARG A 627 -3.89 17.05 30.04
C ARG A 627 -2.59 17.18 29.25
N ASP A 628 -1.84 16.09 29.03
CA ASP A 628 -0.59 16.12 28.27
C ASP A 628 -0.81 16.10 26.75
N LEU A 629 -1.85 15.41 26.28
CA LEU A 629 -2.37 15.52 24.92
C LEU A 629 -2.74 16.98 24.61
N LEU A 630 -3.47 17.67 25.51
CA LEU A 630 -3.86 19.05 25.27
C LEU A 630 -2.66 20.02 25.28
N LYS A 631 -1.65 19.79 26.15
CA LYS A 631 -0.36 20.50 26.08
C LYS A 631 0.36 20.23 24.74
N TRP A 632 0.42 18.97 24.32
CA TRP A 632 1.08 18.58 23.07
C TRP A 632 0.40 19.20 21.85
N VAL A 633 -0.93 19.21 21.80
CA VAL A 633 -1.69 19.80 20.68
C VAL A 633 -1.43 21.31 20.57
N ILE A 634 -1.25 22.03 21.69
CA ILE A 634 -1.08 23.50 21.68
C ILE A 634 0.15 23.96 20.88
N GLU A 635 1.19 23.13 20.78
CA GLU A 635 2.40 23.38 19.98
C GLU A 635 2.12 23.45 18.47
N TYR A 636 0.97 22.93 18.03
CA TYR A 636 0.54 22.83 16.63
C TYR A 636 -0.69 23.70 16.32
N LEU A 637 -1.17 24.50 17.27
CA LEU A 637 -2.27 25.43 17.07
C LEU A 637 -1.79 26.80 16.56
N ASP A 638 -2.63 27.46 15.78
CA ASP A 638 -2.50 28.89 15.52
C ASP A 638 -2.92 29.70 16.76
N PRO A 639 -2.51 30.98 16.89
CA PRO A 639 -2.81 31.79 18.08
C PRO A 639 -4.31 31.91 18.44
N THR A 640 -5.21 31.83 17.46
CA THR A 640 -6.66 31.99 17.70
C THR A 640 -7.28 30.79 18.42
N LYS A 641 -6.73 29.59 18.21
CA LYS A 641 -7.12 28.36 18.92
C LYS A 641 -6.24 28.10 20.15
N ALA A 642 -4.96 28.49 20.10
CA ALA A 642 -4.02 28.33 21.21
C ALA A 642 -4.43 29.15 22.43
N GLY A 643 -4.84 30.42 22.28
CA GLY A 643 -5.25 31.27 23.39
C GLY A 643 -6.40 30.69 24.25
N PRO A 644 -7.54 30.31 23.64
CA PRO A 644 -8.63 29.63 24.33
C PRO A 644 -8.23 28.32 25.03
N LEU A 645 -7.37 27.50 24.40
CA LEU A 645 -6.90 26.26 25.02
C LEU A 645 -5.94 26.51 26.19
N ALA A 646 -5.06 27.52 26.08
CA ALA A 646 -4.17 27.94 27.15
C ALA A 646 -4.94 28.44 28.38
N HIS A 647 -6.03 29.18 28.19
CA HIS A 647 -6.92 29.59 29.28
C HIS A 647 -7.46 28.36 30.02
N LEU A 648 -8.10 27.42 29.31
CA LEU A 648 -8.66 26.22 29.91
C LEU A 648 -7.63 25.35 30.64
N LEU A 649 -6.40 25.30 30.14
CA LEU A 649 -5.28 24.56 30.75
C LEU A 649 -4.68 25.24 31.98
N ASN A 650 -4.65 26.57 32.01
CA ASN A 650 -4.16 27.35 33.16
C ASN A 650 -5.18 27.34 34.31
N ASP A 651 -6.47 27.27 33.99
CA ASP A 651 -7.50 27.01 34.99
C ASP A 651 -7.33 25.60 35.59
N GLU A 652 -7.45 25.47 36.91
CA GLU A 652 -7.37 24.16 37.59
C GLU A 652 -8.62 23.28 37.37
N GLY A 653 -9.73 23.88 36.94
CA GLY A 653 -11.00 23.17 36.73
C GLY A 653 -10.92 22.06 35.66
N PRO A 654 -11.78 21.02 35.75
CA PRO A 654 -11.80 19.93 34.76
C PRO A 654 -12.05 20.44 33.35
N ILE A 655 -11.55 19.69 32.36
CA ILE A 655 -11.73 19.95 30.92
C ILE A 655 -12.36 18.70 30.33
N SER A 656 -13.46 18.82 29.60
CA SER A 656 -14.07 17.68 28.91
C SER A 656 -13.45 17.51 27.52
N ILE A 657 -13.09 16.27 27.14
CA ILE A 657 -12.65 15.95 25.77
C ILE A 657 -13.77 15.18 25.06
N VAL A 658 -14.31 15.79 24.00
CA VAL A 658 -15.35 15.19 23.15
C VAL A 658 -14.75 14.89 21.77
N TYR A 659 -15.08 13.73 21.19
CA TYR A 659 -14.50 13.34 19.90
C TYR A 659 -15.49 13.55 18.75
N LEU A 660 -15.04 14.30 17.75
CA LEU A 660 -15.77 14.63 16.53
C LEU A 660 -16.07 13.38 15.69
N ARG A 661 -17.23 13.39 15.03
CA ARG A 661 -17.64 12.32 14.10
C ARG A 661 -16.67 12.25 12.93
N TYR A 662 -16.04 11.09 12.75
CA TYR A 662 -15.20 10.82 11.59
C TYR A 662 -16.06 10.43 10.38
N ASP A 663 -15.97 11.20 9.30
CA ASP A 663 -16.54 10.89 8.00
C ASP A 663 -15.65 9.88 7.26
N TRP A 664 -16.23 8.70 7.06
CA TRP A 664 -15.61 7.54 6.40
C TRP A 664 -15.97 7.45 4.91
N SER A 665 -16.81 8.34 4.38
CA SER A 665 -17.07 8.36 2.95
C SER A 665 -15.81 8.75 2.16
N LEU A 666 -15.75 8.30 0.92
CA LEU A 666 -14.57 8.48 0.07
C LEU A 666 -14.34 9.97 -0.23
N ASN A 667 -13.07 10.37 -0.30
CA ASN A 667 -12.66 11.72 -0.64
C ASN A 667 -12.50 11.91 -2.16
N THR A 668 -13.57 11.64 -2.90
CA THR A 668 -13.78 12.09 -4.29
C THR A 668 -14.23 13.53 -4.33
#